data_AF-A0A2W4NR32-F1
#
_entry.id   AF-A0A2W4NR32-F1
#
_cell.length_a   1.000
_cell.length_b   1.000
_cell.length_c   1.000
_cell.angle_alpha   90.00
_cell.angle_beta   90.00
_cell.angle_gamma   90.00
#
_symmetry.space_group_name_H-M   'P 1'
#
loop_
_entity.id
_entity.type
_entity.pdbx_description
1 polymer ?
#
loop_
_entity_poly.entity_id
_entity_poly.type
_entity_poly.pdbx_seq_one_letter_code
_entity_poly.pdbx_strand_id
1 'polypeptide(L)'
;ERLDNTVAAITAGLQKVTSTIGCHELRGYGKSFSSIGLGTDVAEVCGTPNYFGSETIGATWETIRADAAARASELRGETPNKLENPDRFYPKMWKRVEDIALGEATLDDYTAELLELEQKQPVAIRHLLGLKPAVEQPSPDSVDISIRDHAMPVVIGAMSFGSQGELSYKAYAEAAHRLNILCINGEGGELPDIMGKYYRNRGQQIASARFGVNIEFLNSACVLEIKVGQGAKPGEGGQLPGHKVTEQVALARRTSVGVDLISPSNNHDVYSIEDLAQLIEELKTANPNARVSVKIPVVPGVGIIAVGVAKAGADIINITGYEGGTGAARAHSLRHVGLPAEIGVWLAHRALVESGLRDDVELWADGGMKSGRDVLKLMCLGANRVGFGTMAMVAVGCTICRKCHEGTCHVGITTHVRTLEEAAEKGIKHFEPRDAERAVQGIVNVFNALAEDIRRQTALLGLQRTQDAVGRADLIEQIACHDRIDLSYLTMPVPPMARRQPLPGVGRRLARPRNTLTKQITSLIAERARRGDTELTYDDEAVMAMDRALGTHLCGAIRRGEIDANLEAVHLSFSNSAAPGNGLAAFLDAPVDVLVEGGAQDGVAKCARGGAVTILKGLNHDGKRLDGSVGKSFAYGAQGGTFIVQGNADTRACIRLSGATVIFGGEVKEPLRDELGNLASRANLKGYACEYMTSGRVLILGDPGPWLAAGMSGGVIYQRIQPEMNLTVDAIRRRLAKGAMVDVLPLDEASLDDIREMLSLYIQTLEANNQAEEVAHLYPLLRQPEDHFVRIAVPGR
;
A
#
# COMPACT_ATOMS: atom_id res chain seq x y z
N GLU A 1 19.12 32.21 -15.01
CA GLU A 1 18.71 31.77 -13.66
C GLU A 1 17.18 31.63 -13.49
N ARG A 2 16.38 32.71 -13.42
CA ARG A 2 14.91 32.57 -13.21
C ARG A 2 14.24 31.68 -14.26
N LEU A 3 14.56 31.89 -15.54
CA LEU A 3 14.06 31.06 -16.64
C LEU A 3 14.50 29.59 -16.48
N ASP A 4 15.78 29.35 -16.18
CA ASP A 4 16.32 28.00 -16.01
C ASP A 4 15.62 27.26 -14.86
N ASN A 5 15.40 27.97 -13.74
CA ASN A 5 14.66 27.44 -12.59
C ASN A 5 13.20 27.13 -12.96
N THR A 6 12.54 28.01 -13.72
CA THR A 6 11.19 27.77 -14.22
C THR A 6 11.13 26.56 -15.15
N VAL A 7 12.03 26.45 -16.12
CA VAL A 7 12.10 25.34 -17.07
C VAL A 7 12.38 24.01 -16.35
N ALA A 8 13.32 24.01 -15.40
CA ALA A 8 13.63 22.83 -14.58
C ALA A 8 12.43 22.39 -13.75
N ALA A 9 11.72 23.33 -13.10
CA ALA A 9 10.54 23.05 -12.31
C ALA A 9 9.39 22.47 -13.16
N ILE A 10 9.13 23.04 -14.34
CA ILE A 10 8.10 22.54 -15.27
C ILE A 10 8.48 21.16 -15.80
N THR A 11 9.75 20.94 -16.16
CA THR A 11 10.24 19.65 -16.66
C THR A 11 10.06 18.56 -15.61
N ALA A 12 10.49 18.81 -14.37
CA ALA A 12 10.30 17.89 -13.25
C ALA A 12 8.80 17.66 -12.95
N GLY A 13 7.98 18.70 -13.07
CA GLY A 13 6.53 18.61 -12.95
C GLY A 13 5.91 17.68 -14.00
N LEU A 14 6.28 17.84 -15.27
CA LEU A 14 5.81 16.99 -16.37
C LEU A 14 6.26 15.54 -16.21
N GLN A 15 7.53 15.31 -15.86
CA GLN A 15 8.06 13.99 -15.54
C GLN A 15 7.28 13.34 -14.40
N LYS A 16 6.90 14.15 -13.40
CA LYS A 16 6.14 13.62 -12.27
C LYS A 16 4.71 13.25 -12.66
N VAL A 17 4.00 14.11 -13.38
CA VAL A 17 2.63 13.85 -13.86
C VAL A 17 2.59 12.63 -14.78
N THR A 18 3.51 12.52 -15.75
CA THR A 18 3.60 11.37 -16.66
C THR A 18 3.92 10.06 -15.91
N SER A 19 4.85 10.09 -14.95
CA SER A 19 5.18 8.92 -14.13
C SER A 19 4.01 8.42 -13.27
N THR A 20 3.06 9.28 -12.92
CA THR A 20 1.91 8.95 -12.05
C THR A 20 0.97 7.93 -12.71
N ILE A 21 1.00 7.85 -14.05
CA ILE A 21 0.25 6.87 -14.85
C ILE A 21 1.16 5.82 -15.51
N GLY A 22 2.43 5.71 -15.08
CA GLY A 22 3.39 4.75 -15.64
C GLY A 22 3.90 5.11 -17.05
N CYS A 23 3.70 6.35 -17.51
CA CYS A 23 4.18 6.80 -18.80
C CYS A 23 5.60 7.38 -18.68
N HIS A 24 6.53 6.88 -19.51
CA HIS A 24 7.94 7.28 -19.50
C HIS A 24 8.33 8.15 -20.72
N GLU A 25 7.43 8.34 -21.68
CA GLU A 25 7.66 9.15 -22.88
C GLU A 25 6.47 10.08 -23.16
N LEU A 26 6.72 11.37 -23.40
CA LEU A 26 5.67 12.37 -23.63
C LEU A 26 4.75 12.05 -24.80
N ARG A 27 5.26 11.42 -25.87
CA ARG A 27 4.45 11.03 -27.04
C ARG A 27 3.39 9.99 -26.69
N GLY A 28 3.65 9.16 -25.68
CA GLY A 28 2.71 8.16 -25.17
C GLY A 28 1.73 8.69 -24.10
N TYR A 29 1.85 9.94 -23.64
CA TYR A 29 1.00 10.47 -22.56
C TYR A 29 -0.47 10.64 -22.99
N GLY A 30 -0.71 10.97 -24.26
CA GLY A 30 -2.05 11.06 -24.84
C GLY A 30 -3.00 11.99 -24.08
N LYS A 31 -4.26 11.57 -23.97
CA LYS A 31 -5.36 12.30 -23.30
C LYS A 31 -5.71 11.64 -21.96
N SER A 32 -4.73 11.52 -21.07
CA SER A 32 -4.87 10.87 -19.77
C SER A 32 -5.56 11.76 -18.73
N PHE A 33 -6.78 12.20 -19.03
CA PHE A 33 -7.62 13.08 -18.21
C PHE A 33 -9.04 12.55 -18.17
N SER A 34 -9.83 13.08 -17.23
CA SER A 34 -11.27 12.87 -17.17
C SER A 34 -11.97 14.15 -16.76
N SER A 35 -13.22 14.29 -17.17
CA SER A 35 -14.02 15.47 -16.90
C SER A 35 -15.32 15.14 -16.17
N ILE A 36 -15.86 16.13 -15.47
CA ILE A 36 -17.15 16.05 -14.78
C ILE A 36 -17.97 17.26 -15.21
N GLY A 37 -19.17 17.03 -15.72
CA GLY A 37 -20.11 18.07 -16.12
C GLY A 37 -19.73 18.83 -17.39
N LEU A 38 -18.91 18.29 -18.29
CA LEU A 38 -18.75 18.90 -19.63
C LEU A 38 -19.96 18.56 -20.49
N GLY A 39 -20.43 19.52 -21.30
CA GLY A 39 -21.42 19.22 -22.35
C GLY A 39 -20.93 18.10 -23.26
N THR A 40 -21.83 17.26 -23.76
CA THR A 40 -21.45 16.06 -24.56
C THR A 40 -20.62 16.41 -25.79
N ASP A 41 -20.96 17.49 -26.48
CA ASP A 41 -20.23 18.03 -27.64
C ASP A 41 -18.84 18.56 -27.28
N VAL A 42 -18.69 19.24 -26.14
CA VAL A 42 -17.40 19.70 -25.62
C VAL A 42 -16.53 18.50 -25.24
N ALA A 43 -17.11 17.52 -24.54
CA ALA A 43 -16.42 16.31 -24.11
C ALA A 43 -15.91 15.48 -25.29
N GLU A 44 -16.69 15.39 -26.37
CA GLU A 44 -16.30 14.69 -27.60
C GLU A 44 -15.03 15.31 -28.23
N VAL A 45 -14.98 16.65 -28.31
CA VAL A 45 -13.78 17.36 -28.78
C VAL A 45 -12.59 17.12 -27.85
N CYS A 46 -12.82 17.18 -26.53
CA CYS A 46 -11.79 16.85 -25.54
C CYS A 46 -11.30 15.40 -25.68
N GLY A 47 -12.15 14.46 -26.07
CA GLY A 47 -11.81 13.04 -26.26
C GLY A 47 -11.36 12.35 -24.98
N THR A 48 -12.00 12.69 -23.85
CA THR A 48 -11.72 12.16 -22.52
C THR A 48 -12.99 11.57 -21.91
N PRO A 49 -12.89 10.57 -21.01
CA PRO A 49 -14.03 10.12 -20.21
C PRO A 49 -14.71 11.30 -19.50
N ASN A 50 -16.01 11.46 -19.73
CA ASN A 50 -16.81 12.53 -19.15
C ASN A 50 -17.93 11.94 -18.31
N TYR A 51 -18.15 12.51 -17.12
CA TYR A 51 -19.16 12.07 -16.18
C TYR A 51 -20.18 13.17 -15.94
N PHE A 52 -21.48 12.84 -15.97
CA PHE A 52 -22.57 13.72 -15.54
C PHE A 52 -22.73 15.05 -16.30
N GLY A 53 -22.30 15.10 -17.56
CA GLY A 53 -22.71 16.16 -18.47
C GLY A 53 -23.68 15.62 -19.52
N SER A 54 -24.53 16.50 -20.06
CA SER A 54 -25.50 16.16 -21.11
C SER A 54 -25.38 17.12 -22.29
N GLU A 55 -26.27 17.02 -23.28
CA GLU A 55 -26.30 17.95 -24.42
C GLU A 55 -26.63 19.39 -23.99
N THR A 56 -27.41 19.55 -22.92
CA THR A 56 -27.94 20.85 -22.47
C THR A 56 -27.53 21.24 -21.06
N ILE A 57 -27.01 20.30 -20.26
CA ILE A 57 -26.62 20.51 -18.86
C ILE A 57 -25.10 20.36 -18.72
N GLY A 58 -24.49 21.31 -18.01
CA GLY A 58 -23.05 21.37 -17.78
C GLY A 58 -22.34 22.45 -18.58
N ALA A 59 -21.02 22.32 -18.70
CA ALA A 59 -20.17 23.24 -19.44
C ALA A 59 -20.29 23.01 -20.95
N THR A 60 -21.36 23.54 -21.55
CA THR A 60 -21.60 23.61 -23.00
C THR A 60 -20.78 24.73 -23.65
N TRP A 61 -20.69 24.76 -24.99
CA TRP A 61 -20.01 25.86 -25.69
C TRP A 61 -20.59 27.25 -25.36
N GLU A 62 -21.90 27.33 -25.10
CA GLU A 62 -22.55 28.57 -24.71
C GLU A 62 -22.08 29.04 -23.32
N THR A 63 -22.09 28.16 -22.33
CA THR A 63 -21.64 28.50 -20.97
C THR A 63 -20.15 28.83 -20.93
N ILE A 64 -19.31 28.12 -21.69
CA ILE A 64 -17.88 28.40 -21.81
C ILE A 64 -17.65 29.77 -22.45
N ARG A 65 -18.43 30.13 -23.49
CA ARG A 65 -18.34 31.46 -24.12
C ARG A 65 -18.75 32.56 -23.16
N ALA A 66 -19.79 32.34 -22.37
CA ALA A 66 -20.25 33.28 -21.35
C ALA A 66 -19.19 33.48 -20.25
N ASP A 67 -18.58 32.41 -19.73
CA ASP A 67 -17.48 32.47 -18.75
C ASP A 67 -16.26 33.22 -19.31
N ALA A 68 -15.87 32.92 -20.56
CA ALA A 68 -14.78 33.64 -21.22
C ALA A 68 -15.07 35.14 -21.37
N ALA A 69 -16.31 35.51 -21.73
CA ALA A 69 -16.72 36.91 -21.82
C ALA A 69 -16.70 37.62 -20.45
N ALA A 70 -17.15 36.95 -19.39
CA ALA A 70 -17.11 37.46 -18.02
C ALA A 70 -15.67 37.71 -17.55
N ARG A 71 -14.77 36.74 -17.73
CA ARG A 71 -13.33 36.91 -17.39
C ARG A 71 -12.67 38.01 -18.21
N ALA A 72 -13.06 38.17 -19.47
CA ALA A 72 -12.56 39.25 -20.31
C ALA A 72 -13.05 40.63 -19.83
N SER A 73 -14.30 40.73 -19.34
CA SER A 73 -14.83 41.93 -18.68
C SER A 73 -14.05 42.28 -17.41
N GLU A 74 -13.73 41.28 -16.57
CA GLU A 74 -12.89 41.49 -15.38
C GLU A 74 -11.49 41.97 -15.74
N LEU A 75 -10.86 41.36 -16.75
CA LEU A 75 -9.54 41.77 -17.23
C LEU A 75 -9.53 43.21 -17.75
N ARG A 76 -10.64 43.66 -18.37
CA ARG A 76 -10.83 45.04 -18.83
C ARG A 76 -11.22 46.01 -17.72
N GLY A 77 -11.49 45.53 -16.51
CA GLY A 77 -11.92 46.35 -15.37
C GLY A 77 -13.37 46.81 -15.44
N GLU A 78 -14.19 46.20 -16.31
CA GLU A 78 -15.63 46.48 -16.44
C GLU A 78 -16.42 45.91 -15.25
N THR A 79 -15.89 44.86 -14.64
CA THR A 79 -16.42 44.21 -13.43
C THR A 79 -15.34 44.07 -12.36
N PRO A 80 -15.69 44.16 -11.06
CA PRO A 80 -14.72 43.99 -9.98
C PRO A 80 -14.06 42.61 -10.06
N ASN A 81 -12.72 42.58 -9.98
CA ASN A 81 -11.98 41.34 -9.90
C ASN A 81 -12.07 40.79 -8.47
N LYS A 82 -12.75 39.66 -8.32
CA LYS A 82 -12.70 38.86 -7.09
C LYS A 82 -12.24 37.47 -7.47
N LEU A 83 -10.95 37.21 -7.30
CA LEU A 83 -10.41 35.85 -7.34
C LEU A 83 -11.24 34.98 -6.40
N GLU A 84 -11.99 34.02 -6.96
CA GLU A 84 -12.70 33.05 -6.15
C GLU A 84 -11.70 32.31 -5.26
N ASN A 85 -12.04 32.10 -4.00
CA ASN A 85 -11.27 31.19 -3.15
C ASN A 85 -11.75 29.77 -3.43
N PRO A 86 -10.95 28.91 -4.09
CA PRO A 86 -11.36 27.55 -4.46
C PRO A 86 -11.32 26.57 -3.27
N ASP A 87 -11.22 27.06 -2.02
CA ASP A 87 -11.13 26.21 -0.84
C ASP A 87 -12.36 25.27 -0.73
N ARG A 88 -12.10 23.98 -0.94
CA ARG A 88 -13.09 22.89 -0.89
C ARG A 88 -13.45 22.45 0.55
N PHE A 89 -13.36 23.36 1.52
CA PHE A 89 -13.50 23.02 2.93
C PHE A 89 -14.40 24.00 3.66
N TYR A 90 -15.20 23.47 4.58
CA TYR A 90 -16.04 24.28 5.46
C TYR A 90 -15.20 24.90 6.58
N PRO A 91 -15.01 26.23 6.60
CA PRO A 91 -14.25 26.89 7.64
C PRO A 91 -14.93 26.67 9.00
N LYS A 92 -14.13 26.46 10.05
CA LYS A 92 -14.58 26.33 11.45
C LYS A 92 -15.50 25.15 11.78
N MET A 93 -15.87 24.30 10.81
CA MET A 93 -16.69 23.12 11.06
C MET A 93 -16.09 22.17 12.11
N TRP A 94 -14.75 22.17 12.22
CA TRP A 94 -14.04 21.42 13.25
C TRP A 94 -14.44 21.80 14.68
N LYS A 95 -14.87 23.05 14.92
CA LYS A 95 -15.30 23.51 16.25
C LYS A 95 -16.55 22.77 16.71
N ARG A 96 -17.55 22.59 15.84
CA ARG A 96 -18.76 21.84 16.21
C ARG A 96 -18.51 20.38 16.49
N VAL A 97 -17.58 19.78 15.76
CA VAL A 97 -17.14 18.41 16.05
C VAL A 97 -16.40 18.34 17.38
N GLU A 98 -15.58 19.34 17.70
CA GLU A 98 -14.92 19.48 19.00
C GLU A 98 -15.96 19.66 20.12
N ASP A 99 -16.96 20.53 19.94
CA ASP A 99 -18.06 20.70 20.91
C ASP A 99 -18.77 19.35 21.17
N ILE A 100 -19.05 18.54 20.13
CA ILE A 100 -19.60 17.18 20.31
C ILE A 100 -18.61 16.28 21.05
N ALA A 101 -17.33 16.32 20.70
CA ALA A 101 -16.30 15.51 21.35
C ALA A 101 -16.22 15.81 22.86
N LEU A 102 -16.46 17.07 23.26
CA LEU A 102 -16.50 17.53 24.65
C LEU A 102 -17.88 17.32 25.32
N GLY A 103 -18.91 16.94 24.57
CA GLY A 103 -20.28 16.81 25.08
C GLY A 103 -21.00 18.15 25.29
N GLU A 104 -20.52 19.21 24.63
CA GLU A 104 -21.02 20.58 24.73
C GLU A 104 -22.04 20.93 23.64
N ALA A 105 -22.16 20.11 22.58
CA ALA A 105 -23.14 20.28 21.51
C ALA A 105 -23.87 18.97 21.19
N THR A 106 -25.07 19.11 20.60
CA THR A 106 -25.89 17.97 20.19
C THR A 106 -25.66 17.61 18.71
N LEU A 107 -26.13 16.42 18.32
CA LEU A 107 -26.16 16.02 16.91
C LEU A 107 -26.98 16.99 16.05
N ASP A 108 -28.07 17.55 16.59
CA ASP A 108 -28.97 18.44 15.86
C ASP A 108 -28.28 19.77 15.54
N ASP A 109 -27.52 20.33 16.49
CA ASP A 109 -26.73 21.55 16.27
C ASP A 109 -25.70 21.37 15.15
N TYR A 110 -24.99 20.25 15.18
CA TYR A 110 -23.99 19.90 14.17
C TYR A 110 -24.61 19.71 12.79
N THR A 111 -25.73 18.99 12.72
CA THR A 111 -26.39 18.65 11.46
C THR A 111 -26.98 19.89 10.80
N ALA A 112 -27.59 20.79 11.57
CA ALA A 112 -28.14 22.04 11.05
C ALA A 112 -27.06 22.91 10.39
N GLU A 113 -25.93 23.14 11.07
CA GLU A 113 -24.82 23.94 10.53
C GLU A 113 -24.18 23.27 9.30
N LEU A 114 -24.00 21.94 9.33
CA LEU A 114 -23.45 21.21 8.18
C LEU A 114 -24.35 21.31 6.95
N LEU A 115 -25.67 21.15 7.10
CA LEU A 115 -26.62 21.25 5.99
C LEU A 115 -26.66 22.65 5.40
N GLU A 116 -26.61 23.69 6.23
CA GLU A 116 -26.53 25.08 5.77
C GLU A 116 -25.28 25.31 4.92
N LEU A 117 -24.13 24.80 5.36
CA LEU A 117 -22.86 24.89 4.63
C LEU A 117 -22.90 24.12 3.31
N GLU A 118 -23.45 22.91 3.30
CA GLU A 118 -23.60 22.09 2.09
C GLU A 118 -24.49 22.75 1.03
N GLN A 119 -25.57 23.42 1.46
CA GLN A 119 -26.46 24.15 0.55
C GLN A 119 -25.82 25.42 0.01
N LYS A 120 -25.12 26.19 0.86
CA LYS A 120 -24.47 27.44 0.45
C LYS A 120 -23.24 27.22 -0.41
N GLN A 121 -22.46 26.17 -0.12
CA GLN A 121 -21.18 25.91 -0.76
C GLN A 121 -20.99 24.40 -1.02
N PRO A 122 -21.70 23.80 -1.99
CA PRO A 122 -21.53 22.38 -2.30
C PRO A 122 -20.12 22.11 -2.84
N VAL A 123 -19.29 21.38 -2.08
CA VAL A 123 -17.92 20.99 -2.48
C VAL A 123 -17.77 19.56 -3.02
N ALA A 124 -18.85 18.76 -3.03
CA ALA A 124 -18.84 17.36 -3.47
C ALA A 124 -20.18 16.95 -4.12
N ILE A 125 -20.15 15.90 -4.96
CA ILE A 125 -21.34 15.41 -5.68
C ILE A 125 -22.44 14.99 -4.70
N ARG A 126 -22.09 14.29 -3.62
CA ARG A 126 -23.07 13.90 -2.60
C ARG A 126 -23.85 15.07 -1.99
N HIS A 127 -23.32 16.29 -1.95
CA HIS A 127 -24.07 17.43 -1.41
C HIS A 127 -25.24 17.83 -2.31
N LEU A 128 -25.18 17.49 -3.60
CA LEU A 128 -26.25 17.71 -4.58
C LEU A 128 -27.32 16.62 -4.51
N LEU A 129 -27.15 15.60 -3.66
CA LEU A 129 -28.08 14.50 -3.48
C LEU A 129 -28.88 14.65 -2.18
N GLY A 130 -30.19 14.39 -2.26
CA GLY A 130 -31.12 14.22 -1.16
C GLY A 130 -31.44 12.74 -0.91
N LEU A 131 -31.89 12.44 0.31
CA LEU A 131 -32.50 11.16 0.66
C LEU A 131 -34.02 11.33 0.53
N LYS A 132 -34.71 10.36 -0.10
CA LYS A 132 -36.17 10.40 -0.27
C LYS A 132 -36.87 9.85 0.97
N PRO A 133 -37.61 10.67 1.74
CA PRO A 133 -38.31 10.19 2.92
C PRO A 133 -39.38 9.16 2.55
N ALA A 134 -39.42 8.05 3.28
CA ALA A 134 -40.50 7.07 3.16
C ALA A 134 -41.79 7.58 3.83
N VAL A 135 -42.93 7.06 3.35
CA VAL A 135 -44.25 7.35 3.93
C VAL A 135 -44.36 6.79 5.35
N GLU A 136 -43.87 5.55 5.55
CA GLU A 136 -43.78 4.92 6.85
C GLU A 136 -42.31 4.84 7.28
N GLN A 137 -42.02 5.35 8.47
CA GLN A 137 -40.67 5.42 9.02
C GLN A 137 -40.65 4.68 10.36
N PRO A 138 -39.76 3.69 10.56
CA PRO A 138 -39.62 3.04 11.85
C PRO A 138 -39.04 4.03 12.88
N SER A 139 -39.10 3.68 14.16
CA SER A 139 -38.36 4.42 15.17
C SER A 139 -36.84 4.28 14.92
N PRO A 140 -36.04 5.36 14.94
CA PRO A 140 -34.59 5.28 14.83
C PRO A 140 -33.95 4.28 15.82
N ASP A 141 -34.48 4.18 17.04
CA ASP A 141 -34.00 3.25 18.08
C ASP A 141 -34.15 1.77 17.69
N SER A 142 -35.11 1.47 16.80
CA SER A 142 -35.38 0.10 16.33
C SER A 142 -34.55 -0.31 15.12
N VAL A 143 -33.82 0.61 14.50
CA VAL A 143 -33.00 0.33 13.31
C VAL A 143 -31.80 -0.54 13.69
N ASP A 144 -31.46 -1.55 12.89
CA ASP A 144 -30.20 -2.28 12.97
C ASP A 144 -29.15 -1.65 12.03
N ILE A 145 -28.10 -1.07 12.62
CA ILE A 145 -26.98 -0.50 11.87
C ILE A 145 -25.78 -1.47 11.81
N SER A 146 -25.85 -2.64 12.44
CA SER A 146 -24.72 -3.56 12.52
C SER A 146 -24.34 -4.17 11.17
N ILE A 147 -23.09 -4.60 11.06
CA ILE A 147 -22.59 -5.33 9.88
C ILE A 147 -21.59 -6.39 10.32
N ARG A 148 -21.93 -7.66 10.05
CA ARG A 148 -21.18 -8.83 10.53
C ARG A 148 -20.98 -8.74 12.05
N ASP A 149 -19.73 -8.69 12.50
CA ASP A 149 -19.35 -8.66 13.90
C ASP A 149 -19.14 -7.23 14.45
N HIS A 150 -19.43 -6.19 13.66
CA HIS A 150 -19.18 -4.79 14.01
C HIS A 150 -20.49 -4.02 14.23
N ALA A 151 -20.47 -3.07 15.16
CA ALA A 151 -21.67 -2.38 15.65
C ALA A 151 -22.28 -1.38 14.65
N MET A 152 -21.53 -0.93 13.64
CA MET A 152 -21.98 0.04 12.64
C MET A 152 -21.17 -0.07 11.33
N PRO A 153 -21.66 0.44 10.18
CA PRO A 153 -21.02 0.29 8.88
C PRO A 153 -19.93 1.35 8.64
N VAL A 154 -19.10 1.57 9.67
CA VAL A 154 -18.09 2.62 9.72
C VAL A 154 -16.71 2.01 9.93
N VAL A 155 -15.70 2.65 9.33
CA VAL A 155 -14.28 2.30 9.50
C VAL A 155 -13.49 3.57 9.78
N ILE A 156 -12.60 3.55 10.78
CA ILE A 156 -11.57 4.58 10.92
C ILE A 156 -10.48 4.31 9.87
N GLY A 157 -10.34 5.23 8.92
CA GLY A 157 -9.48 5.07 7.75
C GLY A 157 -7.99 5.04 8.09
N ALA A 158 -7.22 4.44 7.19
CA ALA A 158 -5.77 4.25 7.32
C ALA A 158 -4.99 5.56 7.50
N MET A 159 -4.26 5.70 8.62
CA MET A 159 -3.42 6.85 8.93
C MET A 159 -2.12 6.41 9.64
N SER A 160 -0.99 6.46 8.92
CA SER A 160 0.27 5.86 9.40
C SER A 160 0.80 6.47 10.70
N PHE A 161 1.30 5.61 11.59
CA PHE A 161 2.26 6.02 12.62
C PHE A 161 3.50 6.66 11.97
N GLY A 162 3.98 7.75 12.53
CA GLY A 162 4.98 8.63 11.92
C GLY A 162 4.36 9.89 11.34
N SER A 163 3.28 9.77 10.54
CA SER A 163 2.47 10.94 10.17
C SER A 163 1.66 11.42 11.38
N GLN A 164 0.99 10.47 12.03
CA GLN A 164 0.32 10.66 13.31
C GLN A 164 1.34 10.44 14.45
N GLY A 165 1.22 11.22 15.51
CA GLY A 165 1.93 11.02 16.76
C GLY A 165 1.36 9.84 17.53
N GLU A 166 2.19 9.27 18.42
CA GLU A 166 1.91 8.04 19.15
C GLU A 166 0.55 8.05 19.85
N LEU A 167 0.25 9.11 20.62
CA LEU A 167 -0.99 9.18 21.40
C LEU A 167 -2.24 9.15 20.53
N SER A 168 -2.31 10.02 19.51
CA SER A 168 -3.45 10.06 18.59
C SER A 168 -3.63 8.73 17.87
N TYR A 169 -2.52 8.11 17.46
CA TYR A 169 -2.51 6.84 16.77
C TYR A 169 -3.08 5.70 17.62
N LYS A 170 -2.69 5.61 18.90
CA LYS A 170 -3.23 4.64 19.85
C LYS A 170 -4.70 4.92 20.18
N ALA A 171 -5.07 6.20 20.30
CA ALA A 171 -6.45 6.60 20.60
C ALA A 171 -7.44 6.11 19.53
N TYR A 172 -7.08 6.15 18.24
CA TYR A 172 -7.94 5.61 17.17
C TYR A 172 -8.22 4.11 17.34
N ALA A 173 -7.20 3.32 17.69
CA ALA A 173 -7.35 1.88 17.86
C ALA A 173 -8.19 1.52 19.09
N GLU A 174 -7.94 2.17 20.22
CA GLU A 174 -8.71 1.99 21.45
C GLU A 174 -10.17 2.42 21.26
N ALA A 175 -10.42 3.59 20.67
CA ALA A 175 -11.79 4.05 20.40
C ALA A 175 -12.53 3.11 19.46
N ALA A 176 -11.88 2.63 18.39
CA ALA A 176 -12.49 1.66 17.48
C ALA A 176 -12.87 0.34 18.17
N HIS A 177 -12.04 -0.11 19.13
CA HIS A 177 -12.36 -1.27 19.95
C HIS A 177 -13.58 -1.02 20.84
N ARG A 178 -13.63 0.12 21.56
CA ARG A 178 -14.77 0.48 22.42
C ARG A 178 -16.09 0.63 21.62
N LEU A 179 -16.00 1.16 20.41
CA LEU A 179 -17.13 1.33 19.49
C LEU A 179 -17.50 0.04 18.73
N ASN A 180 -16.70 -1.02 18.85
CA ASN A 180 -16.76 -2.23 18.03
C ASN A 180 -16.84 -1.94 16.52
N ILE A 181 -15.91 -1.14 16.00
CA ILE A 181 -15.73 -0.85 14.57
C ILE A 181 -14.32 -1.23 14.12
N LEU A 182 -14.03 -1.11 12.82
CA LEU A 182 -12.70 -1.36 12.28
C LEU A 182 -11.85 -0.08 12.26
N CYS A 183 -10.56 -0.20 12.50
CA CYS A 183 -9.56 0.86 12.35
C CYS A 183 -8.32 0.32 11.61
N ILE A 184 -7.91 1.00 10.54
CA ILE A 184 -6.74 0.60 9.74
C ILE A 184 -5.51 1.41 10.16
N ASN A 185 -4.36 0.74 10.32
CA ASN A 185 -3.14 1.35 10.83
C ASN A 185 -2.45 2.34 9.85
N GLY A 186 -2.52 2.08 8.55
CA GLY A 186 -1.77 2.81 7.52
C GLY A 186 -0.35 2.29 7.28
N GLU A 187 0.38 2.95 6.37
CA GLU A 187 1.64 2.47 5.77
C GLU A 187 2.89 2.51 6.68
N GLY A 188 2.74 2.72 7.98
CA GLY A 188 3.84 3.06 8.90
C GLY A 188 4.45 1.92 9.70
N GLY A 189 4.03 0.68 9.48
CA GLY A 189 4.22 -0.41 10.43
C GLY A 189 3.24 -0.31 11.60
N GLU A 190 3.42 -1.13 12.63
CA GLU A 190 2.58 -1.12 13.83
C GLU A 190 3.46 -1.04 15.10
N LEU A 191 2.90 -0.43 16.14
CA LEU A 191 3.59 -0.31 17.43
C LEU A 191 3.57 -1.65 18.18
N PRO A 192 4.66 -2.03 18.87
CA PRO A 192 4.72 -3.30 19.62
C PRO A 192 3.60 -3.50 20.64
N ASP A 193 3.12 -2.44 21.30
CA ASP A 193 2.07 -2.50 22.31
C ASP A 193 0.63 -2.50 21.74
N ILE A 194 0.48 -2.18 20.45
CA ILE A 194 -0.78 -2.29 19.70
C ILE A 194 -0.85 -3.62 18.93
N MET A 195 0.31 -4.16 18.52
CA MET A 195 0.44 -5.39 17.74
C MET A 195 -0.38 -6.53 18.38
N GLY A 196 -1.40 -7.02 17.68
CA GLY A 196 -2.26 -8.12 18.13
C GLY A 196 -3.31 -7.76 19.20
N LYS A 197 -3.17 -6.63 19.92
CA LYS A 197 -4.06 -6.24 21.03
C LYS A 197 -5.53 -6.12 20.63
N TYR A 198 -5.79 -5.53 19.46
CA TYR A 198 -7.15 -5.26 18.97
C TYR A 198 -7.51 -6.08 17.73
N TYR A 199 -7.10 -7.36 17.68
CA TYR A 199 -7.17 -8.21 16.48
C TYR A 199 -8.49 -8.07 15.68
N ARG A 200 -9.65 -8.12 16.34
CA ARG A 200 -11.00 -8.07 15.71
C ARG A 200 -11.43 -6.69 15.20
N ASN A 201 -10.77 -5.63 15.65
CA ASN A 201 -11.11 -4.23 15.34
C ASN A 201 -9.97 -3.54 14.56
N ARG A 202 -8.86 -4.23 14.31
CA ARG A 202 -7.68 -3.68 13.67
C ARG A 202 -7.48 -4.26 12.27
N GLY A 203 -7.01 -3.41 11.36
CA GLY A 203 -6.47 -3.83 10.07
C GLY A 203 -5.06 -3.32 9.84
N GLN A 204 -4.25 -4.12 9.15
CA GLN A 204 -2.85 -3.86 8.85
C GLN A 204 -2.68 -3.56 7.35
N GLN A 205 -2.03 -2.45 7.02
CA GLN A 205 -1.87 -2.00 5.65
C GLN A 205 -0.51 -2.42 5.08
N ILE A 206 -0.53 -2.98 3.88
CA ILE A 206 0.62 -3.39 3.09
C ILE A 206 0.75 -2.41 1.90
N ALA A 207 1.72 -1.50 1.99
CA ALA A 207 2.00 -0.48 0.98
C ALA A 207 3.38 -0.70 0.34
N SER A 208 3.68 -0.01 -0.76
CA SER A 208 4.89 -0.15 -1.61
C SER A 208 6.24 -0.09 -0.91
N ALA A 209 6.28 0.40 0.32
CA ALA A 209 7.48 0.48 1.13
C ALA A 209 7.78 -0.77 1.96
N ARG A 210 6.76 -1.62 2.22
CA ARG A 210 6.80 -2.76 3.16
C ARG A 210 7.31 -2.42 4.57
N PHE A 211 7.13 -1.16 5.00
CA PHE A 211 7.51 -0.74 6.36
C PHE A 211 6.82 -1.61 7.42
N GLY A 212 7.60 -2.29 8.24
CA GLY A 212 7.12 -3.14 9.33
C GLY A 212 6.35 -4.39 8.90
N VAL A 213 6.26 -4.70 7.61
CA VAL A 213 5.49 -5.85 7.10
C VAL A 213 6.33 -7.14 7.27
N ASN A 214 5.84 -8.07 8.08
CA ASN A 214 6.41 -9.41 8.31
C ASN A 214 5.30 -10.36 8.81
N ILE A 215 5.63 -11.64 9.07
CA ILE A 215 4.62 -12.65 9.43
C ILE A 215 3.86 -12.34 10.74
N GLU A 216 4.54 -11.72 11.71
CA GLU A 216 3.94 -11.28 12.98
C GLU A 216 2.91 -10.18 12.74
N PHE A 217 3.29 -9.16 11.96
CA PHE A 217 2.40 -8.08 11.55
C PHE A 217 1.16 -8.61 10.81
N LEU A 218 1.33 -9.55 9.87
CA LEU A 218 0.20 -10.13 9.12
C LEU A 218 -0.75 -10.95 9.99
N ASN A 219 -0.25 -11.59 11.06
CA ASN A 219 -1.07 -12.38 11.98
C ASN A 219 -1.60 -11.56 13.17
N SER A 220 -1.38 -10.24 13.19
CA SER A 220 -1.77 -9.37 14.30
C SER A 220 -3.17 -8.75 14.15
N ALA A 221 -3.90 -9.01 13.06
CA ALA A 221 -5.13 -8.32 12.73
C ALA A 221 -6.09 -9.15 11.87
N CYS A 222 -7.38 -8.79 11.90
CA CYS A 222 -8.44 -9.46 11.13
C CYS A 222 -8.59 -8.96 9.68
N VAL A 223 -7.97 -7.83 9.32
CA VAL A 223 -7.98 -7.28 7.96
C VAL A 223 -6.56 -6.96 7.51
N LEU A 224 -6.20 -7.38 6.30
CA LEU A 224 -4.95 -7.02 5.63
C LEU A 224 -5.29 -6.15 4.41
N GLU A 225 -4.91 -4.87 4.42
CA GLU A 225 -5.23 -3.92 3.36
C GLU A 225 -4.04 -3.69 2.42
N ILE A 226 -4.12 -4.17 1.19
CA ILE A 226 -3.18 -3.83 0.13
C ILE A 226 -3.49 -2.40 -0.34
N LYS A 227 -2.53 -1.49 -0.16
CA LYS A 227 -2.64 -0.11 -0.65
C LYS A 227 -2.07 -0.01 -2.07
N VAL A 228 -2.94 0.03 -3.07
CA VAL A 228 -2.53 0.36 -4.45
C VAL A 228 -2.34 1.87 -4.59
N GLY A 229 -3.23 2.66 -3.99
CA GLY A 229 -3.11 4.12 -3.97
C GLY A 229 -4.02 4.75 -2.91
N GLN A 230 -3.98 6.08 -2.82
CA GLN A 230 -4.87 6.85 -1.94
C GLN A 230 -5.47 8.03 -2.70
N GLY A 231 -6.70 8.45 -2.35
CA GLY A 231 -7.39 9.52 -3.06
C GLY A 231 -6.61 10.84 -3.15
N ALA A 232 -5.91 11.24 -2.09
CA ALA A 232 -5.13 12.49 -2.07
C ALA A 232 -3.93 12.53 -3.03
N LYS A 233 -3.43 11.35 -3.43
CA LYS A 233 -2.26 11.19 -4.31
C LYS A 233 -2.26 9.82 -5.01
N PRO A 234 -3.17 9.56 -5.96
CA PRO A 234 -3.44 8.23 -6.52
C PRO A 234 -2.23 7.47 -7.08
N GLY A 235 -1.34 8.14 -7.82
CA GLY A 235 -0.16 7.51 -8.44
C GLY A 235 1.16 7.89 -7.77
N GLU A 236 1.14 8.16 -6.47
CA GLU A 236 2.36 8.44 -5.70
C GLU A 236 2.43 7.64 -4.39
N GLY A 237 3.65 7.36 -3.97
CA GLY A 237 3.93 6.70 -2.70
C GLY A 237 3.71 7.58 -1.47
N GLY A 238 3.77 6.93 -0.32
CA GLY A 238 3.89 7.54 1.00
C GLY A 238 5.05 8.53 1.09
N GLN A 239 4.89 9.57 1.90
CA GLN A 239 5.93 10.56 2.18
C GLN A 239 5.94 10.84 3.67
N LEU A 240 7.10 10.67 4.30
CA LEU A 240 7.33 11.09 5.68
C LEU A 240 8.68 11.83 5.75
N PRO A 241 8.68 13.14 6.08
CA PRO A 241 9.91 13.89 6.29
C PRO A 241 10.77 13.31 7.41
N GLY A 242 12.09 13.34 7.24
CA GLY A 242 13.09 12.73 8.13
C GLY A 242 13.06 13.27 9.54
N HIS A 243 12.76 14.56 9.72
CA HIS A 243 12.59 15.17 11.05
C HIS A 243 11.39 14.61 11.83
N LYS A 244 10.48 13.86 11.19
CA LYS A 244 9.39 13.10 11.83
C LYS A 244 9.74 11.62 12.03
N VAL A 245 10.91 11.17 11.59
CA VAL A 245 11.40 9.80 11.76
C VAL A 245 12.19 9.74 13.06
N THR A 246 11.46 9.69 14.17
CA THR A 246 12.00 9.46 15.52
C THR A 246 12.47 8.01 15.69
N GLU A 247 13.12 7.69 16.81
CA GLU A 247 13.55 6.32 17.12
C GLU A 247 12.41 5.29 17.07
N GLN A 248 11.24 5.62 17.63
CA GLN A 248 10.08 4.72 17.59
C GLN A 248 9.55 4.55 16.15
N VAL A 249 9.53 5.61 15.36
CA VAL A 249 9.11 5.54 13.95
C VAL A 249 10.11 4.72 13.14
N ALA A 250 11.40 4.91 13.38
CA ALA A 250 12.49 4.14 12.79
C ALA A 250 12.36 2.65 13.13
N LEU A 251 12.06 2.32 14.40
CA LEU A 251 11.83 0.96 14.87
C LEU A 251 10.61 0.30 14.20
N ALA A 252 9.46 0.98 14.22
CA ALA A 252 8.22 0.46 13.60
C ALA A 252 8.37 0.22 12.09
N ARG A 253 9.23 1.01 11.44
CA ARG A 253 9.46 0.95 9.99
C ARG A 253 10.69 0.15 9.57
N ARG A 254 11.53 -0.31 10.51
CA ARG A 254 12.84 -0.95 10.23
C ARG A 254 13.73 -0.08 9.32
N THR A 255 13.96 1.16 9.74
CA THR A 255 14.77 2.15 9.01
C THR A 255 15.62 2.98 9.97
N SER A 256 16.50 3.84 9.45
CA SER A 256 17.31 4.77 10.26
C SER A 256 16.54 6.04 10.67
N VAL A 257 16.91 6.59 11.82
CA VAL A 257 16.40 7.87 12.36
C VAL A 257 16.78 9.03 11.44
N GLY A 258 15.90 10.02 11.30
CA GLY A 258 16.20 11.28 10.60
C GLY A 258 16.20 11.21 9.07
N VAL A 259 15.98 10.04 8.46
CA VAL A 259 16.00 9.86 7.00
C VAL A 259 14.63 10.13 6.39
N ASP A 260 14.58 10.89 5.29
CA ASP A 260 13.35 11.06 4.51
C ASP A 260 12.85 9.72 3.97
N LEU A 261 11.59 9.38 4.26
CA LEU A 261 10.97 8.15 3.82
C LEU A 261 10.00 8.45 2.67
N ILE A 262 10.53 8.40 1.45
CA ILE A 262 9.74 8.43 0.23
C ILE A 262 9.51 6.99 -0.20
N SER A 263 8.24 6.58 -0.27
CA SER A 263 7.88 5.25 -0.71
C SER A 263 7.87 5.18 -2.23
N PRO A 264 8.17 4.02 -2.84
CA PRO A 264 7.98 3.83 -4.26
C PRO A 264 6.53 4.12 -4.68
N SER A 265 6.31 4.55 -5.92
CA SER A 265 4.95 4.89 -6.37
C SER A 265 4.09 3.66 -6.64
N ASN A 266 4.70 2.53 -7.01
CA ASN A 266 4.03 1.26 -7.26
C ASN A 266 4.48 0.19 -6.25
N ASN A 267 3.69 -0.86 -6.10
CA ASN A 267 4.11 -2.06 -5.38
C ASN A 267 5.00 -2.89 -6.33
N HIS A 268 6.24 -3.23 -5.93
CA HIS A 268 7.22 -3.89 -6.80
C HIS A 268 7.02 -5.41 -6.97
N ASP A 269 5.89 -5.89 -6.50
CA ASP A 269 5.34 -7.22 -6.65
C ASP A 269 3.89 -7.15 -7.15
N VAL A 270 3.46 -6.00 -7.69
CA VAL A 270 2.16 -5.80 -8.36
C VAL A 270 2.36 -4.94 -9.60
N TYR A 271 2.63 -5.57 -10.74
CA TYR A 271 2.70 -4.91 -12.05
C TYR A 271 1.49 -5.21 -12.95
N SER A 272 0.68 -6.18 -12.55
CA SER A 272 -0.46 -6.70 -13.28
C SER A 272 -1.55 -7.18 -12.32
N ILE A 273 -2.70 -7.61 -12.85
CA ILE A 273 -3.79 -8.12 -12.02
C ILE A 273 -3.47 -9.52 -11.45
N GLU A 274 -2.70 -10.31 -12.18
CA GLU A 274 -2.20 -11.61 -11.76
C GLU A 274 -1.17 -11.51 -10.63
N ASP A 275 -0.36 -10.46 -10.62
CA ASP A 275 0.53 -10.15 -9.50
C ASP A 275 -0.26 -9.72 -8.25
N LEU A 276 -1.33 -8.93 -8.42
CA LEU A 276 -2.23 -8.62 -7.30
C LEU A 276 -2.88 -9.90 -6.75
N ALA A 277 -3.31 -10.81 -7.62
CA ALA A 277 -3.86 -12.11 -7.20
C ALA A 277 -2.82 -12.95 -6.44
N GLN A 278 -1.56 -12.94 -6.89
CA GLN A 278 -0.45 -13.55 -6.18
C GLN A 278 -0.28 -12.96 -4.78
N LEU A 279 -0.26 -11.63 -4.64
CA LEU A 279 -0.15 -10.96 -3.35
C LEU A 279 -1.31 -11.30 -2.42
N ILE A 280 -2.55 -11.27 -2.91
CA ILE A 280 -3.73 -11.64 -2.13
C ILE A 280 -3.62 -13.08 -1.63
N GLU A 281 -3.18 -14.00 -2.48
CA GLU A 281 -2.99 -15.41 -2.11
C GLU A 281 -1.88 -15.61 -1.08
N GLU A 282 -0.75 -14.90 -1.21
CA GLU A 282 0.32 -14.89 -0.21
C GLU A 282 -0.19 -14.41 1.16
N LEU A 283 -0.94 -13.31 1.20
CA LEU A 283 -1.51 -12.78 2.44
C LEU A 283 -2.50 -13.74 3.08
N LYS A 284 -3.41 -14.33 2.28
CA LYS A 284 -4.36 -15.37 2.75
C LYS A 284 -3.67 -16.67 3.16
N THR A 285 -2.48 -16.94 2.62
CA THR A 285 -1.66 -18.09 3.01
C THR A 285 -0.93 -17.81 4.33
N ALA A 286 -0.42 -16.59 4.51
CA ALA A 286 0.24 -16.15 5.74
C ALA A 286 -0.72 -16.05 6.93
N ASN A 287 -1.94 -15.55 6.70
CA ASN A 287 -3.01 -15.48 7.68
C ASN A 287 -4.36 -15.87 7.05
N PRO A 288 -4.79 -17.14 7.16
CA PRO A 288 -6.06 -17.62 6.62
C PRO A 288 -7.29 -17.09 7.39
N ASN A 289 -7.09 -16.49 8.57
CA ASN A 289 -8.15 -15.94 9.40
C ASN A 289 -8.41 -14.44 9.12
N ALA A 290 -7.59 -13.80 8.28
CA ALA A 290 -7.76 -12.40 7.91
C ALA A 290 -8.45 -12.25 6.55
N ARG A 291 -9.24 -11.18 6.44
CA ARG A 291 -9.81 -10.73 5.16
C ARG A 291 -8.83 -9.81 4.45
N VAL A 292 -8.72 -9.93 3.13
CA VAL A 292 -7.87 -9.07 2.33
C VAL A 292 -8.68 -7.95 1.67
N SER A 293 -8.32 -6.72 2.00
CA SER A 293 -8.83 -5.48 1.40
C SER A 293 -7.87 -4.97 0.34
N VAL A 294 -8.37 -4.44 -0.77
CA VAL A 294 -7.56 -3.72 -1.76
C VAL A 294 -8.07 -2.29 -1.87
N LYS A 295 -7.24 -1.35 -1.46
CA LYS A 295 -7.52 0.09 -1.50
C LYS A 295 -7.06 0.68 -2.83
N ILE A 296 -8.02 1.12 -3.64
CA ILE A 296 -7.81 1.69 -4.98
C ILE A 296 -8.38 3.11 -5.07
N PRO A 297 -7.61 4.08 -5.60
CA PRO A 297 -8.12 5.41 -5.85
C PRO A 297 -9.11 5.42 -7.02
N VAL A 298 -10.06 6.36 -7.01
CA VAL A 298 -10.98 6.51 -8.13
C VAL A 298 -10.26 7.10 -9.35
N VAL A 299 -10.23 6.31 -10.42
CA VAL A 299 -9.68 6.66 -11.74
C VAL A 299 -10.67 6.25 -12.82
N PRO A 300 -10.56 6.77 -14.06
CA PRO A 300 -11.37 6.28 -15.18
C PRO A 300 -11.23 4.76 -15.34
N GLY A 301 -12.35 4.07 -15.52
CA GLY A 301 -12.37 2.60 -15.65
C GLY A 301 -12.31 1.82 -14.33
N VAL A 302 -12.43 2.47 -13.16
CA VAL A 302 -12.39 1.82 -11.84
C VAL A 302 -13.36 0.64 -11.67
N GLY A 303 -14.52 0.64 -12.37
CA GLY A 303 -15.42 -0.51 -12.37
C GLY A 303 -14.79 -1.79 -12.91
N ILE A 304 -14.02 -1.70 -14.00
CA ILE A 304 -13.28 -2.84 -14.59
C ILE A 304 -12.18 -3.30 -13.63
N ILE A 305 -11.49 -2.34 -13.00
CA ILE A 305 -10.47 -2.62 -12.00
C ILE A 305 -11.09 -3.37 -10.81
N ALA A 306 -12.25 -2.93 -10.31
CA ALA A 306 -12.96 -3.59 -9.21
C ALA A 306 -13.34 -5.04 -9.55
N VAL A 307 -13.81 -5.31 -10.77
CA VAL A 307 -14.06 -6.68 -11.25
C VAL A 307 -12.77 -7.51 -11.27
N GLY A 308 -11.66 -6.93 -11.74
CA GLY A 308 -10.35 -7.57 -11.70
C GLY A 308 -9.93 -7.93 -10.27
N VAL A 309 -10.05 -6.98 -9.34
CA VAL A 309 -9.72 -7.14 -7.92
C VAL A 309 -10.57 -8.24 -7.27
N ALA A 310 -11.87 -8.29 -7.56
CA ALA A 310 -12.74 -9.37 -7.08
C ALA A 310 -12.28 -10.74 -7.62
N LYS A 311 -11.96 -10.83 -8.91
CA LYS A 311 -11.44 -12.07 -9.53
C LYS A 311 -10.06 -12.48 -9.01
N ALA A 312 -9.27 -11.51 -8.54
CA ALA A 312 -7.98 -11.75 -7.88
C ALA A 312 -8.14 -12.34 -6.48
N GLY A 313 -9.37 -12.40 -5.94
CA GLY A 313 -9.71 -13.06 -4.69
C GLY A 313 -9.75 -12.15 -3.47
N ALA A 314 -9.84 -10.84 -3.64
CA ALA A 314 -10.02 -9.90 -2.53
C ALA A 314 -11.39 -10.11 -1.85
N ASP A 315 -11.46 -9.88 -0.54
CA ASP A 315 -12.73 -9.96 0.22
C ASP A 315 -13.41 -8.59 0.34
N ILE A 316 -12.62 -7.52 0.18
CA ILE A 316 -13.01 -6.12 0.33
C ILE A 316 -12.33 -5.29 -0.78
N ILE A 317 -13.08 -4.39 -1.39
CA ILE A 317 -12.55 -3.37 -2.31
C ILE A 317 -12.83 -2.01 -1.68
N ASN A 318 -11.76 -1.28 -1.33
CA ASN A 318 -11.87 0.04 -0.70
C ASN A 318 -11.65 1.14 -1.75
N ILE A 319 -12.72 1.83 -2.12
CA ILE A 319 -12.75 2.90 -3.12
C ILE A 319 -12.46 4.24 -2.42
N THR A 320 -11.36 4.90 -2.77
CA THR A 320 -10.95 6.17 -2.13
C THR A 320 -10.99 7.36 -3.09
N GLY A 321 -11.86 8.33 -2.80
CA GLY A 321 -12.05 9.54 -3.60
C GLY A 321 -11.01 10.64 -3.33
N TYR A 322 -10.85 11.59 -4.26
CA TYR A 322 -9.79 12.62 -4.16
C TYR A 322 -9.84 13.49 -2.89
N GLU A 323 -11.00 13.59 -2.24
CA GLU A 323 -11.21 14.34 -1.00
C GLU A 323 -10.57 13.69 0.24
N GLY A 324 -9.92 12.53 0.08
CA GLY A 324 -9.16 11.88 1.14
C GLY A 324 -8.07 12.79 1.72
N GLY A 325 -7.85 12.71 3.04
CA GLY A 325 -6.80 13.45 3.72
C GLY A 325 -5.39 12.89 3.43
N THR A 326 -4.37 13.71 3.70
CA THR A 326 -2.96 13.27 3.68
C THR A 326 -2.11 14.13 4.62
N GLY A 327 -1.10 13.52 5.24
CA GLY A 327 -0.11 14.23 6.04
C GLY A 327 0.89 15.02 5.17
N ALA A 328 1.23 14.49 4.00
CA ALA A 328 2.15 15.09 3.04
C ALA A 328 1.85 14.62 1.60
N ALA A 329 1.70 15.58 0.69
CA ALA A 329 1.54 15.36 -0.74
C ALA A 329 1.95 16.62 -1.52
N ARG A 330 2.21 16.47 -2.82
CA ARG A 330 2.46 17.59 -3.72
C ARG A 330 1.16 18.35 -4.00
N ALA A 331 1.27 19.67 -4.19
CA ALA A 331 0.10 20.53 -4.38
C ALA A 331 -0.72 20.19 -5.63
N HIS A 332 -0.09 19.75 -6.72
CA HIS A 332 -0.81 19.39 -7.95
C HIS A 332 -1.68 18.14 -7.73
N SER A 333 -1.19 17.13 -7.02
CA SER A 333 -1.89 15.88 -6.74
C SER A 333 -3.16 16.14 -5.92
N LEU A 334 -3.05 16.98 -4.90
CA LEU A 334 -4.17 17.39 -4.04
C LEU A 334 -5.29 18.12 -4.78
N ARG A 335 -4.95 18.85 -5.85
CA ARG A 335 -5.91 19.73 -6.55
C ARG A 335 -6.49 19.10 -7.83
N HIS A 336 -5.70 18.27 -8.51
CA HIS A 336 -5.95 17.91 -9.91
C HIS A 336 -5.92 16.41 -10.21
N VAL A 337 -5.69 15.53 -9.23
CA VAL A 337 -5.56 14.09 -9.47
C VAL A 337 -6.61 13.31 -8.68
N GLY A 338 -7.26 12.35 -9.34
CA GLY A 338 -8.31 11.51 -8.77
C GLY A 338 -9.73 12.00 -9.07
N LEU A 339 -10.71 11.12 -8.85
CA LEU A 339 -12.14 11.37 -9.04
C LEU A 339 -12.91 11.26 -7.70
N PRO A 340 -14.15 11.80 -7.62
CA PRO A 340 -15.02 11.67 -6.44
C PRO A 340 -15.33 10.21 -6.07
N ALA A 341 -15.53 9.96 -4.78
CA ALA A 341 -15.86 8.62 -4.27
C ALA A 341 -17.20 8.12 -4.85
N GLU A 342 -18.15 9.02 -5.05
CA GLU A 342 -19.49 8.74 -5.60
C GLU A 342 -19.40 8.07 -6.97
N ILE A 343 -18.55 8.59 -7.87
CA ILE A 343 -18.31 7.99 -9.19
C ILE A 343 -17.72 6.59 -9.03
N GLY A 344 -16.74 6.44 -8.15
CA GLY A 344 -16.03 5.17 -7.99
C GLY A 344 -16.91 4.06 -7.43
N VAL A 345 -17.67 4.35 -6.37
CA VAL A 345 -18.56 3.38 -5.73
C VAL A 345 -19.65 2.95 -6.70
N TRP A 346 -20.26 3.90 -7.39
CA TRP A 346 -21.31 3.64 -8.37
C TRP A 346 -20.81 2.78 -9.55
N LEU A 347 -19.67 3.13 -10.16
CA LEU A 347 -19.08 2.32 -11.25
C LEU A 347 -18.67 0.92 -10.79
N ALA A 348 -18.07 0.81 -9.60
CA ALA A 348 -17.66 -0.48 -9.04
C ALA A 348 -18.87 -1.37 -8.73
N HIS A 349 -19.90 -0.82 -8.07
CA HIS A 349 -21.12 -1.56 -7.75
C HIS A 349 -21.78 -2.11 -9.02
N ARG A 350 -21.95 -1.26 -10.04
CA ARG A 350 -22.53 -1.66 -11.33
C ARG A 350 -21.75 -2.78 -12.01
N ALA A 351 -20.45 -2.59 -12.20
CA ALA A 351 -19.62 -3.58 -12.87
C ALA A 351 -19.58 -4.93 -12.12
N LEU A 352 -19.62 -4.91 -10.78
CA LEU A 352 -19.66 -6.12 -9.97
C LEU A 352 -21.01 -6.84 -10.04
N VAL A 353 -22.13 -6.10 -10.09
CA VAL A 353 -23.47 -6.68 -10.28
C VAL A 353 -23.58 -7.30 -11.67
N GLU A 354 -23.19 -6.56 -12.71
CA GLU A 354 -23.21 -7.01 -14.12
C GLU A 354 -22.28 -8.21 -14.37
N SER A 355 -21.22 -8.39 -13.57
CA SER A 355 -20.33 -9.55 -13.64
C SER A 355 -20.76 -10.72 -12.74
N GLY A 356 -21.76 -10.52 -11.87
CA GLY A 356 -22.24 -11.55 -10.93
C GLY A 356 -21.27 -11.83 -9.77
N LEU A 357 -20.38 -10.88 -9.47
CA LEU A 357 -19.35 -10.96 -8.43
C LEU A 357 -19.65 -10.07 -7.21
N ARG A 358 -20.73 -9.27 -7.26
CA ARG A 358 -21.04 -8.30 -6.19
C ARG A 358 -21.21 -8.94 -4.81
N ASP A 359 -21.75 -10.14 -4.75
CA ASP A 359 -21.98 -10.87 -3.48
C ASP A 359 -20.70 -11.47 -2.88
N ASP A 360 -19.62 -11.56 -3.67
CA ASP A 360 -18.36 -12.17 -3.24
C ASP A 360 -17.43 -11.16 -2.54
N VAL A 361 -17.75 -9.86 -2.59
CA VAL A 361 -16.92 -8.78 -2.04
C VAL A 361 -17.73 -7.76 -1.25
N GLU A 362 -17.13 -7.16 -0.23
CA GLU A 362 -17.61 -5.89 0.33
C GLU A 362 -17.03 -4.72 -0.46
N LEU A 363 -17.87 -3.71 -0.72
CA LEU A 363 -17.40 -2.41 -1.19
C LEU A 363 -17.27 -1.45 -0.01
N TRP A 364 -16.09 -0.91 0.20
CA TRP A 364 -15.88 0.19 1.14
C TRP A 364 -15.66 1.48 0.36
N ALA A 365 -15.97 2.61 0.99
CA ALA A 365 -15.77 3.91 0.37
C ALA A 365 -15.26 4.94 1.38
N ASP A 366 -14.27 5.73 0.99
CA ASP A 366 -13.81 6.88 1.78
C ASP A 366 -13.54 8.11 0.90
N GLY A 367 -13.48 9.28 1.54
CA GLY A 367 -13.16 10.55 0.87
C GLY A 367 -13.98 11.74 1.37
N GLY A 368 -13.59 12.33 2.50
CA GLY A 368 -14.21 13.59 2.97
C GLY A 368 -15.63 13.46 3.54
N MET A 369 -16.03 12.26 3.98
CA MET A 369 -17.31 11.98 4.62
C MET A 369 -17.41 12.64 6.00
N LYS A 370 -18.58 13.19 6.34
CA LYS A 370 -18.79 13.99 7.56
C LYS A 370 -19.98 13.52 8.42
N SER A 371 -21.03 12.99 7.80
CA SER A 371 -22.30 12.69 8.48
C SER A 371 -22.83 11.28 8.18
N GLY A 372 -23.86 10.85 8.92
CA GLY A 372 -24.63 9.65 8.63
C GLY A 372 -25.38 9.79 7.30
N ARG A 373 -25.74 11.02 6.89
CA ARG A 373 -26.31 11.30 5.57
C ARG A 373 -25.35 10.98 4.43
N ASP A 374 -24.05 11.28 4.60
CA ASP A 374 -23.02 10.86 3.65
C ASP A 374 -22.89 9.33 3.61
N VAL A 375 -22.97 8.67 4.77
CA VAL A 375 -22.94 7.20 4.86
C VAL A 375 -24.06 6.60 4.03
N LEU A 376 -25.32 7.00 4.28
CA LEU A 376 -26.47 6.43 3.60
C LEU A 376 -26.45 6.68 2.08
N LYS A 377 -25.99 7.86 1.63
CA LYS A 377 -25.84 8.13 0.20
C LYS A 377 -24.85 7.20 -0.47
N LEU A 378 -23.66 7.01 0.12
CA LEU A 378 -22.68 6.09 -0.44
C LEU A 378 -23.15 4.64 -0.39
N MET A 379 -23.91 4.27 0.64
CA MET A 379 -24.54 2.95 0.70
C MET A 379 -25.57 2.77 -0.42
N CYS A 380 -26.44 3.76 -0.66
CA CYS A 380 -27.37 3.77 -1.80
C CYS A 380 -26.64 3.62 -3.14
N LEU A 381 -25.44 4.20 -3.29
CA LEU A 381 -24.60 4.02 -4.48
C LEU A 381 -23.90 2.64 -4.55
N GLY A 382 -23.83 1.89 -3.45
CA GLY A 382 -23.39 0.51 -3.44
C GLY A 382 -22.35 0.13 -2.38
N ALA A 383 -21.90 1.04 -1.51
CA ALA A 383 -20.94 0.74 -0.45
C ALA A 383 -21.59 -0.06 0.70
N ASN A 384 -20.86 -1.01 1.29
CA ASN A 384 -21.23 -1.71 2.53
C ASN A 384 -20.73 -0.99 3.78
N ARG A 385 -19.58 -0.30 3.69
CA ARG A 385 -18.98 0.49 4.77
C ARG A 385 -18.43 1.80 4.26
N VAL A 386 -18.37 2.79 5.16
CA VAL A 386 -17.87 4.12 4.86
C VAL A 386 -16.75 4.52 5.83
N GLY A 387 -15.65 5.01 5.26
CA GLY A 387 -14.40 5.31 5.96
C GLY A 387 -14.25 6.77 6.38
N PHE A 388 -13.77 6.99 7.60
CA PHE A 388 -13.55 8.31 8.20
C PHE A 388 -12.11 8.45 8.70
N GLY A 389 -11.35 9.39 8.10
CA GLY A 389 -10.01 9.76 8.57
C GLY A 389 -10.02 11.11 9.28
N THR A 390 -10.33 12.17 8.53
CA THR A 390 -10.34 13.54 9.04
C THR A 390 -11.29 13.74 10.22
N MET A 391 -12.49 13.15 10.19
CA MET A 391 -13.44 13.26 11.31
C MET A 391 -12.88 12.65 12.61
N ALA A 392 -12.19 11.51 12.53
CA ALA A 392 -11.52 10.92 13.70
C ALA A 392 -10.40 11.84 14.23
N MET A 393 -9.61 12.47 13.34
CA MET A 393 -8.60 13.45 13.77
C MET A 393 -9.23 14.69 14.42
N VAL A 394 -10.34 15.18 13.89
CA VAL A 394 -11.05 16.34 14.43
C VAL A 394 -11.66 16.00 15.79
N ALA A 395 -12.21 14.81 15.97
CA ALA A 395 -12.71 14.33 17.27
C ALA A 395 -11.62 14.26 18.36
N VAL A 396 -10.34 14.09 17.97
CA VAL A 396 -9.19 14.18 18.88
C VAL A 396 -8.80 15.64 19.19
N GLY A 397 -9.18 16.61 18.34
CA GLY A 397 -8.87 18.04 18.50
C GLY A 397 -8.15 18.68 17.30
N CYS A 398 -8.21 18.09 16.10
CA CYS A 398 -7.60 18.69 14.90
C CYS A 398 -8.31 19.98 14.49
N THR A 399 -7.58 21.09 14.44
CA THR A 399 -8.06 22.41 14.00
C THR A 399 -7.96 22.65 12.49
N ILE A 400 -7.58 21.63 11.71
CA ILE A 400 -7.39 21.67 10.26
C ILE A 400 -6.40 22.79 9.83
N CYS A 401 -5.28 22.93 10.56
CA CYS A 401 -4.26 23.94 10.25
C CYS A 401 -3.42 23.65 8.98
N ARG A 402 -3.51 22.42 8.43
CA ARG A 402 -2.81 21.94 7.21
C ARG A 402 -1.28 22.00 7.24
N LYS A 403 -0.69 21.99 8.43
CA LYS A 403 0.77 21.95 8.67
C LYS A 403 1.29 20.57 9.07
N CYS A 404 0.55 19.51 8.74
CA CYS A 404 0.85 18.13 9.15
C CYS A 404 2.26 17.66 8.72
N HIS A 405 2.75 18.18 7.60
CA HIS A 405 4.06 17.89 7.02
C HIS A 405 5.22 18.62 7.72
N GLU A 406 4.96 19.72 8.43
CA GLU A 406 5.99 20.51 9.12
C GLU A 406 6.44 19.86 10.45
N GLY A 407 5.69 18.89 10.97
CA GLY A 407 5.98 18.28 12.28
C GLY A 407 5.70 19.21 13.48
N THR A 408 5.07 20.37 13.27
CA THR A 408 4.83 21.44 14.26
C THR A 408 3.36 21.56 14.68
N CYS A 409 2.63 20.44 14.68
CA CYS A 409 1.22 20.42 15.03
C CYS A 409 0.99 20.91 16.48
N HIS A 410 0.47 22.13 16.64
CA HIS A 410 0.20 22.76 17.95
C HIS A 410 -0.76 21.95 18.83
N VAL A 411 -1.62 21.12 18.24
CA VAL A 411 -2.53 20.23 18.99
C VAL A 411 -1.98 18.81 19.20
N GLY A 412 -0.69 18.54 18.97
CA GLY A 412 -0.11 17.23 19.35
C GLY A 412 -0.54 16.01 18.51
N ILE A 413 -1.26 16.16 17.41
CA ILE A 413 -1.80 15.04 16.61
C ILE A 413 -0.81 14.56 15.54
N THR A 414 -0.27 15.47 14.72
CA THR A 414 0.63 15.13 13.61
C THR A 414 2.08 15.54 13.87
N THR A 415 2.49 15.43 15.13
CA THR A 415 3.83 15.71 15.62
C THR A 415 4.28 14.62 16.58
N HIS A 416 5.59 14.51 16.79
CA HIS A 416 6.19 13.65 17.81
C HIS A 416 6.65 14.44 19.04
N VAL A 417 6.31 15.72 19.11
CA VAL A 417 6.58 16.58 20.27
C VAL A 417 5.69 16.15 21.43
N ARG A 418 6.30 15.93 22.61
CA ARG A 418 5.62 15.39 23.79
C ARG A 418 5.43 16.39 24.91
N THR A 419 6.37 17.33 25.08
CA THR A 419 6.36 18.26 26.23
C THR A 419 6.30 19.72 25.78
N LEU A 420 5.92 20.60 26.72
CA LEU A 420 5.89 22.04 26.48
C LEU A 420 7.30 22.60 26.26
N GLU A 421 8.30 22.02 26.92
CA GLU A 421 9.71 22.39 26.76
C GLU A 421 10.19 22.07 25.34
N GLU A 422 9.94 20.85 24.84
CA GLU A 422 10.30 20.46 23.48
C GLU A 422 9.56 21.32 22.43
N ALA A 423 8.30 21.67 22.71
CA ALA A 423 7.53 22.58 21.88
C ALA A 423 8.13 23.99 21.84
N ALA A 424 8.57 24.52 22.99
CA ALA A 424 9.21 25.83 23.09
C ALA A 424 10.55 25.87 22.33
N GLU A 425 11.38 24.84 22.46
CA GLU A 425 12.64 24.68 21.72
C GLU A 425 12.42 24.67 20.20
N LYS A 426 11.32 24.06 19.75
CA LYS A 426 10.93 23.98 18.33
C LYS A 426 10.11 25.19 17.85
N GLY A 427 9.90 26.20 18.69
CA GLY A 427 9.15 27.41 18.36
C GLY A 427 7.64 27.19 18.13
N ILE A 428 7.09 26.10 18.66
CA ILE A 428 5.67 25.76 18.53
C ILE A 428 4.89 26.56 19.59
N LYS A 429 4.18 27.60 19.15
CA LYS A 429 3.30 28.40 20.01
C LYS A 429 1.99 27.66 20.25
N HIS A 430 1.42 27.85 21.44
CA HIS A 430 0.13 27.27 21.85
C HIS A 430 0.09 25.74 21.77
N PHE A 431 1.21 25.08 22.06
CA PHE A 431 1.23 23.63 22.13
C PHE A 431 0.40 23.13 23.31
N GLU A 432 -0.52 22.21 23.03
CA GLU A 432 -1.30 21.51 24.05
C GLU A 432 -1.01 20.01 23.91
N PRO A 433 -0.30 19.39 24.87
CA PRO A 433 -0.17 17.94 24.93
C PRO A 433 -1.55 17.32 24.97
N ARG A 434 -1.78 16.28 24.15
CA ARG A 434 -3.05 15.58 24.17
C ARG A 434 -3.14 14.67 25.38
N ASP A 435 -4.33 14.60 25.96
CA ASP A 435 -4.66 13.59 26.96
C ASP A 435 -5.23 12.35 26.25
N ALA A 436 -4.75 11.17 26.64
CA ALA A 436 -5.08 9.93 25.95
C ALA A 436 -6.55 9.55 26.13
N GLU A 437 -7.09 9.65 27.35
CA GLU A 437 -8.48 9.27 27.62
C GLU A 437 -9.45 10.28 27.01
N ARG A 438 -9.15 11.58 27.08
CA ARG A 438 -9.93 12.63 26.39
C ARG A 438 -9.95 12.41 24.88
N ALA A 439 -8.83 12.04 24.28
CA ALA A 439 -8.76 11.75 22.85
C ALA A 439 -9.64 10.54 22.46
N VAL A 440 -9.59 9.45 23.25
CA VAL A 440 -10.44 8.27 23.05
C VAL A 440 -11.91 8.62 23.23
N GLN A 441 -12.26 9.30 24.33
CA GLN A 441 -13.63 9.67 24.63
C GLN A 441 -14.21 10.63 23.60
N GLY A 442 -13.41 11.58 23.08
CA GLY A 442 -13.82 12.49 22.02
C GLY A 442 -14.21 11.74 20.74
N ILE A 443 -13.41 10.74 20.34
CA ILE A 443 -13.75 9.86 19.20
C ILE A 443 -15.04 9.08 19.49
N VAL A 444 -15.17 8.49 20.68
CA VAL A 444 -16.36 7.73 21.08
C VAL A 444 -17.62 8.59 21.01
N ASN A 445 -17.59 9.81 21.55
CA ASN A 445 -18.71 10.75 21.53
C ASN A 445 -19.15 11.09 20.10
N VAL A 446 -18.19 11.49 19.24
CA VAL A 446 -18.48 11.86 17.85
C VAL A 446 -19.02 10.66 17.05
N PHE A 447 -18.47 9.47 17.24
CA PHE A 447 -18.91 8.28 16.49
C PHE A 447 -20.22 7.69 17.03
N ASN A 448 -20.55 7.90 18.31
CA ASN A 448 -21.89 7.61 18.82
C ASN A 448 -22.93 8.58 18.24
N ALA A 449 -22.61 9.87 18.12
CA ALA A 449 -23.47 10.83 17.42
C ALA A 449 -23.64 10.45 15.94
N LEU A 450 -22.58 9.99 15.28
CA LEU A 450 -22.64 9.45 13.93
C LEU A 450 -23.52 8.20 13.83
N ALA A 451 -23.44 7.27 14.79
CA ALA A 451 -24.28 6.08 14.82
C ALA A 451 -25.78 6.45 14.95
N GLU A 452 -26.10 7.43 15.79
CA GLU A 452 -27.45 7.99 15.91
C GLU A 452 -27.93 8.66 14.61
N ASP A 453 -27.07 9.44 13.95
CA ASP A 453 -27.40 10.02 12.65
C ASP A 453 -27.69 8.92 11.61
N ILE A 454 -26.87 7.87 11.54
CA ILE A 454 -27.10 6.73 10.63
C ILE A 454 -28.47 6.08 10.91
N ARG A 455 -28.86 5.89 12.19
CA ARG A 455 -30.18 5.37 12.56
C ARG A 455 -31.30 6.27 12.05
N ARG A 456 -31.20 7.58 12.29
CA ARG A 456 -32.19 8.57 11.85
C ARG A 456 -32.33 8.59 10.33
N GLN A 457 -31.22 8.62 9.58
CA GLN A 457 -31.26 8.61 8.13
C GLN A 457 -31.79 7.27 7.57
N THR A 458 -31.49 6.14 8.23
CA THR A 458 -32.01 4.83 7.82
C THR A 458 -33.52 4.75 8.05
N ALA A 459 -34.00 5.22 9.21
CA ALA A 459 -35.42 5.32 9.52
C ALA A 459 -36.16 6.27 8.57
N LEU A 460 -35.54 7.40 8.21
CA LEU A 460 -36.08 8.34 7.21
C LEU A 460 -36.38 7.64 5.88
N LEU A 461 -35.53 6.70 5.46
CA LEU A 461 -35.72 5.89 4.25
C LEU A 461 -36.72 4.74 4.41
N GLY A 462 -37.34 4.58 5.59
CA GLY A 462 -38.30 3.50 5.88
C GLY A 462 -37.64 2.14 6.09
N LEU A 463 -36.33 2.08 6.30
CA LEU A 463 -35.58 0.83 6.43
C LEU A 463 -35.41 0.45 7.90
N GLN A 464 -35.56 -0.85 8.21
CA GLN A 464 -35.24 -1.37 9.55
C GLN A 464 -33.76 -1.74 9.70
N ARG A 465 -33.04 -1.93 8.59
CA ARG A 465 -31.62 -2.29 8.62
C ARG A 465 -30.84 -1.46 7.63
N THR A 466 -29.74 -0.85 8.07
CA THR A 466 -28.95 0.07 7.22
C THR A 466 -28.32 -0.65 6.03
N GLN A 467 -27.94 -1.92 6.17
CA GLN A 467 -27.41 -2.71 5.05
C GLN A 467 -28.42 -2.93 3.91
N ASP A 468 -29.71 -2.73 4.14
CA ASP A 468 -30.73 -2.85 3.09
C ASP A 468 -30.74 -1.65 2.13
N ALA A 469 -30.02 -0.57 2.48
CA ALA A 469 -29.78 0.58 1.61
C ALA A 469 -28.74 0.29 0.52
N VAL A 470 -27.95 -0.79 0.62
CA VAL A 470 -26.81 -1.05 -0.28
C VAL A 470 -27.29 -1.20 -1.73
N GLY A 471 -26.89 -0.28 -2.60
CA GLY A 471 -27.26 -0.29 -4.03
C GLY A 471 -28.66 0.24 -4.35
N ARG A 472 -29.40 0.72 -3.35
CA ARG A 472 -30.73 1.33 -3.50
C ARG A 472 -30.65 2.78 -3.97
N ALA A 473 -30.06 2.98 -5.14
CA ALA A 473 -29.92 4.31 -5.75
C ALA A 473 -31.27 4.99 -6.01
N ASP A 474 -32.36 4.23 -6.08
CA ASP A 474 -33.72 4.76 -6.18
C ASP A 474 -34.17 5.59 -4.95
N LEU A 475 -33.53 5.40 -3.79
CA LEU A 475 -33.81 6.12 -2.53
C LEU A 475 -33.14 7.51 -2.45
N ILE A 476 -32.37 7.89 -3.47
CA ILE A 476 -31.73 9.20 -3.56
C ILE A 476 -32.20 9.97 -4.79
N GLU A 477 -32.08 11.30 -4.73
CA GLU A 477 -32.41 12.20 -5.83
C GLU A 477 -31.47 13.39 -5.89
N GLN A 478 -31.32 13.97 -7.09
CA GLN A 478 -30.66 15.26 -7.24
C GLN A 478 -31.57 16.37 -6.73
N ILE A 479 -31.06 17.25 -5.88
CA ILE A 479 -31.80 18.34 -5.24
C ILE A 479 -31.24 19.74 -5.58
N ALA A 480 -30.09 19.82 -6.25
CA ALA A 480 -29.41 21.08 -6.54
C ALA A 480 -28.54 20.99 -7.81
N CYS A 481 -28.17 22.16 -8.33
CA CYS A 481 -27.25 22.34 -9.47
C CYS A 481 -27.68 21.58 -10.75
N HIS A 482 -28.98 21.50 -11.01
CA HIS A 482 -29.55 20.84 -12.21
C HIS A 482 -29.11 21.47 -13.53
N ASP A 483 -28.65 22.72 -13.50
CA ASP A 483 -28.09 23.46 -14.63
C ASP A 483 -26.60 23.16 -14.88
N ARG A 484 -25.89 22.63 -13.88
CA ARG A 484 -24.43 22.42 -13.92
C ARG A 484 -24.02 20.96 -14.10
N ILE A 485 -24.84 20.02 -13.64
CA ILE A 485 -24.49 18.59 -13.64
C ILE A 485 -25.77 17.75 -13.71
N ASP A 486 -25.73 16.67 -14.49
CA ASP A 486 -26.82 15.72 -14.65
C ASP A 486 -26.52 14.42 -13.89
N LEU A 487 -27.14 14.25 -12.73
CA LEU A 487 -26.97 13.07 -11.87
C LEU A 487 -28.04 12.00 -12.08
N SER A 488 -28.89 12.11 -13.12
CA SER A 488 -29.96 11.15 -13.39
C SER A 488 -29.46 9.71 -13.47
N TYR A 489 -28.32 9.49 -14.14
CA TYR A 489 -27.74 8.16 -14.30
C TYR A 489 -27.08 7.61 -13.01
N LEU A 490 -26.68 8.50 -12.10
CA LEU A 490 -26.12 8.12 -10.79
C LEU A 490 -27.21 7.56 -9.87
N THR A 491 -28.43 8.09 -9.93
CA THR A 491 -29.57 7.69 -9.09
C THR A 491 -30.39 6.54 -9.68
N MET A 492 -29.98 5.97 -10.81
CA MET A 492 -30.62 4.79 -11.38
C MET A 492 -30.17 3.52 -10.64
N PRO A 493 -31.09 2.68 -10.15
CA PRO A 493 -30.75 1.40 -9.56
C PRO A 493 -30.20 0.43 -10.63
N VAL A 494 -29.33 -0.47 -10.18
CA VAL A 494 -28.77 -1.54 -11.04
C VAL A 494 -29.68 -2.76 -10.95
N PRO A 495 -30.22 -3.27 -12.05
CA PRO A 495 -31.01 -4.50 -12.01
C PRO A 495 -30.18 -5.64 -11.41
N PRO A 496 -30.73 -6.40 -10.45
CA PRO A 496 -30.01 -7.53 -9.88
C PRO A 496 -29.77 -8.57 -10.96
N MET A 497 -28.53 -9.04 -11.11
CA MET A 497 -28.21 -10.13 -12.02
C MET A 497 -28.24 -11.45 -11.24
N ALA A 498 -29.11 -12.38 -11.65
CA ALA A 498 -29.13 -13.70 -11.06
C ALA A 498 -27.77 -14.40 -11.27
N ARG A 499 -27.23 -14.96 -10.19
CA ARG A 499 -26.00 -15.76 -10.26
C ARG A 499 -26.21 -16.88 -11.28
N ARG A 500 -25.33 -17.00 -12.27
CA ARG A 500 -25.46 -18.04 -13.30
C ARG A 500 -25.53 -19.41 -12.60
N GLN A 501 -26.66 -20.10 -12.75
CA GLN A 501 -26.78 -21.45 -12.27
C GLN A 501 -25.86 -22.36 -13.09
N PRO A 502 -25.21 -23.37 -12.46
CA PRO A 502 -24.47 -24.38 -13.20
C PRO A 502 -25.40 -25.05 -14.22
N LEU A 503 -24.89 -25.33 -15.43
CA LEU A 503 -25.65 -26.11 -16.39
C LEU A 503 -25.99 -27.49 -15.80
N PRO A 504 -27.26 -27.94 -15.86
CA PRO A 504 -27.63 -29.28 -15.44
C PRO A 504 -26.74 -30.33 -16.12
N GLY A 505 -26.21 -31.28 -15.34
CA GLY A 505 -25.32 -32.35 -15.83
C GLY A 505 -23.85 -31.99 -16.03
N VAL A 506 -23.46 -30.70 -16.00
CA VAL A 506 -22.05 -30.27 -16.19
C VAL A 506 -21.32 -30.07 -14.85
N GLY A 507 -22.03 -29.72 -13.78
CA GLY A 507 -21.43 -29.42 -12.48
C GLY A 507 -20.50 -28.20 -12.50
N ARG A 508 -19.77 -27.95 -11.41
CA ARG A 508 -18.71 -26.93 -11.34
C ARG A 508 -17.35 -27.61 -11.49
N ARG A 509 -16.52 -27.13 -12.42
CA ARG A 509 -15.12 -27.57 -12.50
C ARG A 509 -14.35 -27.03 -11.30
N LEU A 510 -13.80 -27.94 -10.50
CA LEU A 510 -12.88 -27.58 -9.41
C LEU A 510 -11.44 -27.67 -9.93
N ALA A 511 -10.61 -26.71 -9.55
CA ALA A 511 -9.17 -26.72 -9.80
C ALA A 511 -8.43 -26.86 -8.47
N ARG A 512 -7.29 -27.56 -8.46
CA ARG A 512 -6.39 -27.61 -7.29
C ARG A 512 -5.96 -26.18 -6.93
N PRO A 513 -6.19 -25.69 -5.71
CA PRO A 513 -5.65 -24.40 -5.26
C PRO A 513 -4.13 -24.40 -5.35
N ARG A 514 -3.52 -23.28 -5.76
CA ARG A 514 -2.07 -23.27 -6.00
C ARG A 514 -1.24 -23.27 -4.70
N ASN A 515 -1.87 -22.95 -3.56
CA ASN A 515 -1.28 -23.06 -2.21
C ASN A 515 -1.58 -24.40 -1.50
N THR A 516 -1.83 -25.48 -2.25
CA THR A 516 -2.11 -26.79 -1.64
C THR A 516 -0.88 -27.36 -0.93
N LEU A 517 0.30 -27.33 -1.57
CA LEU A 517 1.51 -27.96 -1.04
C LEU A 517 1.99 -27.30 0.26
N THR A 518 2.04 -25.96 0.33
CA THR A 518 2.45 -25.22 1.55
C THR A 518 1.59 -25.58 2.77
N LYS A 519 0.28 -25.84 2.57
CA LYS A 519 -0.64 -26.30 3.64
C LYS A 519 -0.40 -27.75 4.04
N GLN A 520 -0.08 -28.61 3.07
CA GLN A 520 0.26 -30.02 3.33
C GLN A 520 1.56 -30.13 4.13
N ILE A 521 2.62 -29.38 3.74
CA ILE A 521 3.87 -29.26 4.50
C ILE A 521 3.55 -28.86 5.94
N THR A 522 2.76 -27.80 6.12
CA THR A 522 2.38 -27.33 7.47
C THR A 522 1.69 -28.42 8.28
N SER A 523 0.77 -29.17 7.68
CA SER A 523 0.02 -30.23 8.38
C SER A 523 0.92 -31.39 8.80
N LEU A 524 1.87 -31.78 7.95
CA LEU A 524 2.86 -32.82 8.25
C LEU A 524 3.78 -32.38 9.40
N ILE A 525 4.34 -31.17 9.31
CA ILE A 525 5.20 -30.60 10.36
C ILE A 525 4.44 -30.48 11.67
N ALA A 526 3.20 -29.99 11.65
CA ALA A 526 2.35 -29.89 12.84
C ALA A 526 2.06 -31.26 13.48
N GLU A 527 1.89 -32.30 12.67
CA GLU A 527 1.70 -33.67 13.17
C GLU A 527 2.96 -34.19 13.88
N ARG A 528 4.13 -33.99 13.28
CA ARG A 528 5.41 -34.41 13.87
C ARG A 528 5.74 -33.63 15.14
N ALA A 529 5.55 -32.31 15.14
CA ALA A 529 5.73 -31.47 16.32
C ALA A 529 4.87 -31.93 17.50
N ARG A 530 3.60 -32.32 17.27
CA ARG A 530 2.72 -32.89 18.32
C ARG A 530 3.23 -34.20 18.92
N ARG A 531 4.11 -34.92 18.22
CA ARG A 531 4.73 -36.15 18.73
C ARG A 531 6.01 -35.88 19.52
N GLY A 532 6.42 -34.61 19.65
CA GLY A 532 7.60 -34.19 20.40
C GLY A 532 8.87 -33.99 19.55
N ASP A 533 8.78 -34.05 18.23
CA ASP A 533 9.92 -33.75 17.35
C ASP A 533 10.19 -32.23 17.35
N THR A 534 11.43 -31.82 17.63
CA THR A 534 11.86 -30.40 17.69
C THR A 534 12.62 -29.95 16.44
N GLU A 535 13.30 -30.88 15.75
CA GLU A 535 14.01 -30.66 14.50
C GLU A 535 13.40 -31.51 13.37
N LEU A 536 13.05 -30.87 12.26
CA LEU A 536 12.32 -31.52 11.17
C LEU A 536 12.88 -31.14 9.80
N THR A 537 12.97 -32.12 8.90
CA THR A 537 13.28 -31.88 7.48
C THR A 537 12.14 -32.41 6.63
N TYR A 538 11.62 -31.56 5.73
CA TYR A 538 10.71 -31.94 4.66
C TYR A 538 11.48 -31.91 3.33
N ASP A 539 11.52 -33.04 2.64
CA ASP A 539 12.21 -33.19 1.34
C ASP A 539 11.19 -33.51 0.25
N ASP A 540 11.24 -32.79 -0.87
CA ASP A 540 10.38 -32.99 -2.03
C ASP A 540 11.09 -32.63 -3.35
N GLU A 541 11.22 -33.63 -4.22
CA GLU A 541 11.85 -33.52 -5.55
C GLU A 541 10.84 -33.11 -6.66
N ALA A 542 9.55 -33.02 -6.36
CA ALA A 542 8.49 -32.77 -7.34
C ALA A 542 8.04 -31.31 -7.41
N VAL A 543 8.68 -30.41 -6.66
CA VAL A 543 8.28 -29.01 -6.55
C VAL A 543 8.55 -28.24 -7.83
N MET A 544 7.49 -27.64 -8.38
CA MET A 544 7.53 -26.90 -9.65
C MET A 544 6.82 -25.55 -9.55
N ALA A 545 6.80 -24.79 -10.65
CA ALA A 545 6.31 -23.41 -10.71
C ALA A 545 4.84 -23.22 -10.27
N MET A 546 4.06 -24.30 -10.21
CA MET A 546 2.66 -24.28 -9.77
C MET A 546 2.53 -24.23 -8.24
N ASP A 547 3.55 -24.68 -7.50
CA ASP A 547 3.56 -24.72 -6.04
C ASP A 547 4.13 -23.39 -5.51
N ARG A 548 3.24 -22.56 -4.97
CA ARG A 548 3.50 -21.16 -4.63
C ARG A 548 3.44 -20.93 -3.12
N ALA A 549 4.06 -19.85 -2.66
CA ALA A 549 4.06 -19.45 -1.24
C ALA A 549 4.49 -20.58 -0.28
N LEU A 550 5.45 -21.40 -0.69
CA LEU A 550 6.01 -22.47 0.13
C LEU A 550 6.71 -21.88 1.36
N GLY A 551 6.49 -22.48 2.53
CA GLY A 551 6.97 -21.97 3.82
C GLY A 551 6.08 -20.91 4.47
N THR A 552 5.38 -20.09 3.68
CA THR A 552 4.54 -18.98 4.19
C THR A 552 3.44 -19.45 5.16
N HIS A 553 2.71 -20.52 4.82
CA HIS A 553 1.64 -21.03 5.67
C HIS A 553 2.18 -21.60 6.99
N LEU A 554 3.35 -22.23 6.94
CA LEU A 554 4.02 -22.81 8.11
C LEU A 554 4.42 -21.71 9.10
N CYS A 555 5.10 -20.66 8.64
CA CYS A 555 5.47 -19.52 9.50
C CYS A 555 4.24 -18.84 10.10
N GLY A 556 3.15 -18.73 9.32
CA GLY A 556 1.87 -18.24 9.83
C GLY A 556 1.30 -19.11 10.94
N ALA A 557 1.28 -20.44 10.76
CA ALA A 557 0.75 -21.39 11.74
C ALA A 557 1.57 -21.39 13.04
N ILE A 558 2.91 -21.34 12.95
CA ILE A 558 3.80 -21.17 14.11
C ILE A 558 3.45 -19.88 14.83
N ARG A 559 3.33 -18.75 14.11
CA ARG A 559 3.05 -17.44 14.72
C ARG A 559 1.69 -17.36 15.42
N ARG A 560 0.70 -18.10 14.93
CA ARG A 560 -0.64 -18.22 15.53
C ARG A 560 -0.70 -19.22 16.70
N GLY A 561 0.38 -19.95 16.98
CA GLY A 561 0.41 -20.99 18.00
C GLY A 561 -0.36 -22.26 17.63
N GLU A 562 -0.57 -22.50 16.33
CA GLU A 562 -1.20 -23.74 15.82
C GLU A 562 -0.21 -24.92 15.79
N ILE A 563 1.08 -24.62 15.89
CA ILE A 563 2.19 -25.56 15.98
C ILE A 563 2.99 -25.23 17.23
N ASP A 564 3.50 -26.25 17.92
CA ASP A 564 4.25 -26.09 19.15
C ASP A 564 5.45 -25.13 18.97
N ALA A 565 5.64 -24.25 19.94
CA ALA A 565 6.73 -23.28 19.98
C ALA A 565 8.09 -23.92 20.27
N ASN A 566 8.13 -25.19 20.67
CA ASN A 566 9.37 -25.94 20.92
C ASN A 566 10.11 -26.38 19.66
N LEU A 567 9.66 -26.01 18.46
CA LEU A 567 10.42 -26.25 17.23
C LEU A 567 11.75 -25.49 17.29
N GLU A 568 12.85 -26.22 17.18
CA GLU A 568 14.22 -25.70 17.17
C GLU A 568 14.70 -25.42 15.74
N ALA A 569 14.32 -26.29 14.79
CA ALA A 569 14.66 -26.14 13.37
C ALA A 569 13.64 -26.82 12.45
N VAL A 570 13.28 -26.17 11.34
CA VAL A 570 12.54 -26.81 10.25
C VAL A 570 13.23 -26.52 8.92
N HIS A 571 13.72 -27.55 8.24
CA HIS A 571 14.34 -27.44 6.93
C HIS A 571 13.37 -27.89 5.84
N LEU A 572 13.08 -27.00 4.89
CA LEU A 572 12.35 -27.31 3.67
C LEU A 572 13.38 -27.48 2.54
N SER A 573 13.60 -28.72 2.12
CA SER A 573 14.54 -29.09 1.06
C SER A 573 13.77 -29.42 -0.22
N PHE A 574 14.08 -28.71 -1.30
CA PHE A 574 13.49 -28.92 -2.63
C PHE A 574 14.62 -29.20 -3.63
N SER A 575 14.81 -30.48 -3.96
CA SER A 575 15.98 -30.97 -4.69
C SER A 575 15.63 -31.44 -6.11
N ASN A 576 16.62 -31.95 -6.86
CA ASN A 576 16.49 -32.46 -8.23
C ASN A 576 15.89 -31.49 -9.27
N SER A 577 16.50 -30.30 -9.41
CA SER A 577 16.07 -29.26 -10.37
C SER A 577 14.68 -28.70 -10.10
N ALA A 578 14.37 -28.51 -8.81
CA ALA A 578 13.14 -27.86 -8.38
C ALA A 578 13.05 -26.42 -8.90
N ALA A 579 11.84 -25.99 -9.24
CA ALA A 579 11.56 -24.64 -9.69
C ALA A 579 10.33 -24.05 -8.98
N PRO A 580 10.38 -23.79 -7.66
CA PRO A 580 9.22 -23.31 -6.91
C PRO A 580 8.64 -22.04 -7.51
N GLY A 581 7.31 -21.94 -7.47
CA GLY A 581 6.58 -20.80 -8.02
C GLY A 581 6.70 -19.53 -7.18
N ASN A 582 6.02 -18.48 -7.64
CA ASN A 582 6.06 -17.16 -7.00
C ASN A 582 5.79 -17.20 -5.49
N GLY A 583 6.54 -16.36 -4.77
CA GLY A 583 6.40 -16.18 -3.32
C GLY A 583 7.03 -17.27 -2.46
N LEU A 584 7.95 -18.10 -3.00
CA LEU A 584 8.75 -19.02 -2.19
C LEU A 584 9.34 -18.30 -0.96
N ALA A 585 9.11 -18.84 0.23
CA ALA A 585 9.58 -18.26 1.49
C ALA A 585 9.11 -16.80 1.72
N ALA A 586 7.99 -16.37 1.12
CA ALA A 586 7.39 -15.08 1.46
C ALA A 586 6.98 -15.07 2.93
N PHE A 587 7.37 -14.01 3.64
CA PHE A 587 7.17 -13.84 5.08
C PHE A 587 7.81 -14.96 5.94
N LEU A 588 8.93 -15.52 5.49
CA LEU A 588 9.71 -16.48 6.27
C LEU A 588 10.15 -15.88 7.62
N ASP A 589 10.17 -16.71 8.66
CA ASP A 589 10.74 -16.36 9.95
C ASP A 589 11.41 -17.60 10.56
N ALA A 590 12.36 -17.38 11.46
CA ALA A 590 13.00 -18.46 12.19
C ALA A 590 11.96 -19.24 13.02
N PRO A 591 12.10 -20.56 13.18
CA PRO A 591 13.28 -21.39 12.85
C PRO A 591 13.18 -22.12 11.50
N VAL A 592 12.48 -21.57 10.51
CA VAL A 592 12.26 -22.24 9.21
C VAL A 592 13.33 -21.81 8.21
N ASP A 593 14.00 -22.79 7.60
CA ASP A 593 14.97 -22.60 6.53
C ASP A 593 14.52 -23.30 5.24
N VAL A 594 14.93 -22.76 4.10
CA VAL A 594 14.60 -23.27 2.78
C VAL A 594 15.86 -23.47 1.94
N LEU A 595 15.99 -24.65 1.36
CA LEU A 595 17.02 -25.01 0.38
C LEU A 595 16.34 -25.43 -0.93
N VAL A 596 16.80 -24.87 -2.04
CA VAL A 596 16.38 -25.24 -3.40
C VAL A 596 17.62 -25.59 -4.22
N GLU A 597 17.66 -26.77 -4.81
CA GLU A 597 18.62 -27.12 -5.87
C GLU A 597 17.91 -27.04 -7.23
N GLY A 598 18.06 -25.92 -7.93
CA GLY A 598 17.39 -25.60 -9.19
C GLY A 598 17.30 -24.09 -9.39
N GLY A 599 16.10 -23.53 -9.41
CA GLY A 599 15.86 -22.08 -9.50
C GLY A 599 14.56 -21.70 -8.81
N ALA A 600 14.22 -20.41 -8.74
CA ALA A 600 12.94 -19.97 -8.18
C ALA A 600 12.36 -18.78 -8.94
N GLN A 601 11.03 -18.66 -8.96
CA GLN A 601 10.34 -17.56 -9.64
C GLN A 601 10.37 -16.23 -8.83
N ASP A 602 9.40 -15.34 -9.05
CA ASP A 602 9.40 -13.99 -8.50
C ASP A 602 9.03 -13.97 -7.00
N GLY A 603 9.52 -12.97 -6.27
CA GLY A 603 9.09 -12.67 -4.90
C GLY A 603 9.63 -13.60 -3.81
N VAL A 604 10.74 -14.30 -4.08
CA VAL A 604 11.41 -15.16 -3.09
C VAL A 604 11.84 -14.35 -1.87
N ALA A 605 11.65 -14.91 -0.66
CA ALA A 605 12.07 -14.31 0.63
C ALA A 605 11.50 -12.91 0.90
N LYS A 606 10.43 -12.52 0.22
CA LYS A 606 9.78 -11.22 0.40
C LYS A 606 9.34 -11.04 1.84
N CYS A 607 9.68 -9.89 2.43
CA CYS A 607 9.29 -9.51 3.79
C CYS A 607 9.66 -10.57 4.86
N ALA A 608 10.69 -11.38 4.58
CA ALA A 608 11.24 -12.32 5.55
C ALA A 608 11.80 -11.57 6.76
N ARG A 609 11.57 -12.12 7.95
CA ARG A 609 12.03 -11.56 9.22
C ARG A 609 13.27 -12.26 9.75
N GLY A 610 13.48 -13.52 9.34
CA GLY A 610 14.55 -14.39 9.78
C GLY A 610 14.60 -15.67 8.93
N GLY A 611 15.31 -16.69 9.42
CA GLY A 611 15.54 -17.94 8.71
C GLY A 611 16.57 -17.82 7.58
N ALA A 612 16.79 -18.91 6.86
CA ALA A 612 17.67 -18.99 5.71
C ALA A 612 16.92 -19.36 4.42
N VAL A 613 17.36 -18.81 3.29
CA VAL A 613 16.87 -19.18 1.95
C VAL A 613 18.07 -19.36 1.03
N THR A 614 18.28 -20.59 0.59
CA THR A 614 19.43 -20.95 -0.23
C THR A 614 18.95 -21.49 -1.56
N ILE A 615 19.32 -20.84 -2.67
CA ILE A 615 19.04 -21.27 -4.04
C ILE A 615 20.37 -21.66 -4.69
N LEU A 616 20.53 -22.96 -4.95
CA LEU A 616 21.72 -23.56 -5.55
C LEU A 616 21.41 -24.10 -6.94
N LYS A 617 22.46 -24.33 -7.74
CA LYS A 617 22.37 -25.04 -9.03
C LYS A 617 21.93 -26.49 -8.81
N GLY A 618 20.86 -26.88 -9.49
CA GLY A 618 20.33 -28.25 -9.47
C GLY A 618 20.91 -29.15 -10.56
N LEU A 619 20.88 -30.46 -10.36
CA LEU A 619 21.34 -31.44 -11.36
C LEU A 619 20.27 -31.65 -12.45
N ASN A 620 20.66 -31.46 -13.71
CA ASN A 620 19.84 -31.84 -14.86
C ASN A 620 19.92 -33.36 -15.14
N HIS A 621 19.20 -33.83 -16.16
CA HIS A 621 19.21 -35.24 -16.59
C HIS A 621 20.59 -35.77 -17.03
N ASP A 622 21.53 -34.89 -17.39
CA ASP A 622 22.92 -35.25 -17.73
C ASP A 622 23.85 -35.25 -16.50
N GLY A 623 23.33 -35.01 -15.30
CA GLY A 623 24.12 -34.83 -14.08
C GLY A 623 24.91 -33.52 -14.04
N LYS A 624 24.57 -32.53 -14.88
CA LYS A 624 25.19 -31.20 -14.90
C LYS A 624 24.42 -30.26 -13.99
N ARG A 625 25.14 -29.54 -13.14
CA ARG A 625 24.57 -28.49 -12.30
C ARG A 625 24.25 -27.25 -13.14
N LEU A 626 22.96 -26.88 -13.17
CA LEU A 626 22.45 -25.75 -13.92
C LEU A 626 21.59 -24.83 -13.04
N ASP A 627 21.39 -23.61 -13.53
CA ASP A 627 20.58 -22.56 -12.91
C ASP A 627 21.15 -22.01 -11.58
N GLY A 628 20.38 -22.01 -10.49
CA GLY A 628 20.65 -21.34 -9.23
C GLY A 628 20.07 -19.92 -9.12
N SER A 629 19.23 -19.50 -10.06
CA SER A 629 18.78 -18.11 -10.20
C SER A 629 17.40 -17.86 -9.57
N VAL A 630 17.10 -16.59 -9.34
CA VAL A 630 15.82 -16.12 -8.80
C VAL A 630 15.17 -15.08 -9.71
N GLY A 631 13.84 -15.03 -9.67
CA GLY A 631 13.04 -14.05 -10.36
C GLY A 631 13.11 -12.63 -9.77
N LYS A 632 12.15 -11.80 -10.15
CA LYS A 632 12.06 -10.38 -9.78
C LYS A 632 11.81 -10.21 -8.29
N SER A 633 12.27 -9.08 -7.76
CA SER A 633 11.94 -8.63 -6.41
C SER A 633 12.32 -9.63 -5.31
N PHE A 634 13.40 -10.38 -5.53
CA PHE A 634 14.04 -11.21 -4.52
C PHE A 634 14.32 -10.38 -3.25
N ALA A 635 13.96 -10.93 -2.08
CA ALA A 635 14.12 -10.30 -0.76
C ALA A 635 13.46 -8.91 -0.62
N TYR A 636 12.37 -8.65 -1.35
CA TYR A 636 11.64 -7.38 -1.26
C TYR A 636 11.14 -7.12 0.16
N GLY A 637 11.66 -6.06 0.80
CA GLY A 637 11.22 -5.68 2.15
C GLY A 637 11.73 -6.61 3.26
N ALA A 638 12.69 -7.49 2.99
CA ALA A 638 13.19 -8.42 4.01
C ALA A 638 13.92 -7.66 5.13
N GLN A 639 13.59 -8.02 6.36
CA GLN A 639 13.99 -7.36 7.60
C GLN A 639 15.12 -8.09 8.33
N GLY A 640 15.36 -9.36 7.97
CA GLY A 640 16.38 -10.21 8.58
C GLY A 640 16.43 -11.57 7.87
N GLY A 641 17.36 -12.41 8.29
CA GLY A 641 17.65 -13.71 7.66
C GLY A 641 18.91 -13.68 6.80
N THR A 642 19.30 -14.87 6.33
CA THR A 642 20.49 -15.06 5.49
C THR A 642 20.10 -15.75 4.19
N PHE A 643 20.32 -15.09 3.06
CA PHE A 643 19.90 -15.59 1.76
C PHE A 643 21.06 -15.75 0.79
N ILE A 644 21.12 -16.89 0.13
CA ILE A 644 22.17 -17.25 -0.82
C ILE A 644 21.53 -17.57 -2.16
N VAL A 645 22.01 -16.94 -3.23
CA VAL A 645 21.61 -17.23 -4.62
C VAL A 645 22.88 -17.56 -5.39
N GLN A 646 23.08 -18.82 -5.73
CA GLN A 646 24.28 -19.27 -6.46
C GLN A 646 24.32 -18.74 -7.90
N GLY A 647 23.17 -18.53 -8.53
CA GLY A 647 23.02 -18.04 -9.89
C GLY A 647 22.77 -16.53 -9.96
N ASN A 648 21.91 -16.14 -10.90
CA ASN A 648 21.60 -14.74 -11.20
C ASN A 648 20.31 -14.28 -10.49
N ALA A 649 20.02 -12.97 -10.55
CA ALA A 649 18.75 -12.43 -10.10
C ALA A 649 18.14 -11.49 -11.16
N ASP A 650 16.82 -11.52 -11.29
CA ASP A 650 16.12 -10.55 -12.14
C ASP A 650 16.09 -9.15 -11.48
N THR A 651 15.35 -8.22 -12.07
CA THR A 651 15.26 -6.83 -11.66
C THR A 651 14.77 -6.70 -10.21
N ARG A 652 15.24 -5.62 -9.55
CA ARG A 652 14.83 -5.22 -8.20
C ARG A 652 15.17 -6.22 -7.10
N ALA A 653 16.22 -7.01 -7.28
CA ALA A 653 16.80 -7.79 -6.20
C ALA A 653 17.14 -6.88 -5.00
N CYS A 654 16.75 -7.28 -3.80
CA CYS A 654 16.93 -6.54 -2.55
C CYS A 654 16.26 -5.16 -2.53
N ILE A 655 15.18 -4.97 -3.29
CA ILE A 655 14.40 -3.73 -3.20
C ILE A 655 13.83 -3.56 -1.79
N ARG A 656 13.98 -2.37 -1.21
CA ARG A 656 13.58 -2.11 0.18
C ARG A 656 14.15 -3.11 1.19
N LEU A 657 15.37 -3.63 0.96
CA LEU A 657 16.04 -4.45 1.96
C LEU A 657 16.25 -3.65 3.26
N SER A 658 15.88 -4.24 4.40
CA SER A 658 15.82 -3.57 5.70
C SER A 658 16.50 -4.35 6.83
N GLY A 659 17.36 -5.32 6.50
CA GLY A 659 18.20 -5.97 7.53
C GLY A 659 18.72 -7.38 7.23
N ALA A 660 18.36 -8.01 6.11
CA ALA A 660 18.89 -9.35 5.79
C ALA A 660 20.34 -9.31 5.25
N THR A 661 21.03 -10.44 5.38
CA THR A 661 22.34 -10.69 4.74
C THR A 661 22.11 -11.48 3.46
N VAL A 662 22.58 -10.97 2.31
CA VAL A 662 22.32 -11.57 0.99
C VAL A 662 23.62 -11.79 0.22
N ILE A 663 23.77 -12.97 -0.38
CA ILE A 663 24.92 -13.35 -1.19
C ILE A 663 24.46 -13.74 -2.59
N PHE A 664 24.95 -13.04 -3.61
CA PHE A 664 24.77 -13.37 -5.03
C PHE A 664 26.06 -13.94 -5.59
N GLY A 665 26.07 -15.25 -5.83
CA GLY A 665 27.20 -16.02 -6.34
C GLY A 665 27.36 -15.99 -7.86
N GLY A 666 26.37 -15.49 -8.62
CA GLY A 666 26.45 -15.42 -10.07
C GLY A 666 27.60 -14.52 -10.56
N GLU A 667 28.53 -15.09 -11.33
CA GLU A 667 29.71 -14.38 -11.84
C GLU A 667 29.58 -13.99 -13.32
N VAL A 668 30.40 -13.01 -13.73
CA VAL A 668 30.53 -12.59 -15.12
C VAL A 668 31.22 -13.69 -15.91
N LYS A 669 30.62 -14.13 -17.04
CA LYS A 669 31.14 -15.23 -17.87
C LYS A 669 31.92 -14.78 -19.10
N GLU A 670 31.74 -13.53 -19.52
CA GLU A 670 32.40 -12.92 -20.66
C GLU A 670 32.74 -11.46 -20.33
N PRO A 671 33.83 -10.89 -20.86
CA PRO A 671 34.19 -9.50 -20.56
C PRO A 671 33.04 -8.53 -20.87
N LEU A 672 32.81 -7.58 -19.97
CA LEU A 672 31.73 -6.60 -20.12
C LEU A 672 31.90 -5.78 -21.40
N ARG A 673 30.79 -5.66 -22.13
CA ARG A 673 30.65 -4.89 -23.38
C ARG A 673 29.62 -3.78 -23.21
N ASP A 674 30.00 -2.74 -22.49
CA ASP A 674 29.10 -1.60 -22.17
C ASP A 674 28.71 -0.81 -23.43
N GLU A 675 29.59 -0.78 -24.43
CA GLU A 675 29.43 -0.08 -25.70
C GLU A 675 28.24 -0.56 -26.53
N LEU A 676 27.73 -1.77 -26.28
CA LEU A 676 26.54 -2.29 -26.96
C LEU A 676 25.21 -1.73 -26.42
N GLY A 677 25.22 -1.00 -25.30
CA GLY A 677 24.00 -0.56 -24.61
C GLY A 677 23.19 -1.72 -24.02
N ASN A 678 21.95 -1.50 -23.55
CA ASN A 678 21.08 -2.54 -22.96
C ASN A 678 21.75 -3.40 -21.85
N LEU A 679 22.46 -2.74 -20.93
CA LEU A 679 23.23 -3.37 -19.84
C LEU A 679 22.41 -4.39 -19.03
N ALA A 680 21.15 -4.05 -18.74
CA ALA A 680 20.21 -4.85 -17.97
C ALA A 680 20.15 -6.32 -18.44
N SER A 681 20.02 -6.53 -19.76
CA SER A 681 19.88 -7.88 -20.33
C SER A 681 21.09 -8.78 -20.11
N ARG A 682 22.30 -8.21 -20.00
CA ARG A 682 23.57 -8.96 -19.91
C ARG A 682 24.14 -9.06 -18.51
N ALA A 683 23.68 -8.23 -17.57
CA ALA A 683 24.14 -8.26 -16.19
C ALA A 683 23.68 -9.53 -15.46
N ASN A 684 24.40 -9.90 -14.39
CA ASN A 684 24.01 -10.98 -13.48
C ASN A 684 22.77 -10.58 -12.67
N LEU A 685 22.71 -9.33 -12.22
CA LEU A 685 21.52 -8.72 -11.63
C LEU A 685 20.89 -7.78 -12.68
N LYS A 686 19.65 -8.04 -13.12
CA LYS A 686 19.10 -7.38 -14.33
C LYS A 686 18.82 -5.87 -14.19
N GLY A 687 18.95 -5.30 -13.00
CA GLY A 687 18.90 -3.85 -12.77
C GLY A 687 18.06 -3.46 -11.55
N TYR A 688 18.25 -2.22 -11.07
CA TYR A 688 17.63 -1.72 -9.84
C TYR A 688 17.95 -2.54 -8.58
N ALA A 689 19.12 -3.18 -8.55
CA ALA A 689 19.57 -3.90 -7.36
C ALA A 689 19.71 -2.94 -6.17
N CYS A 690 19.25 -3.38 -4.99
CA CYS A 690 19.28 -2.63 -3.74
C CYS A 690 18.57 -1.26 -3.81
N GLU A 691 17.58 -1.12 -4.70
CA GLU A 691 16.78 0.10 -4.78
C GLU A 691 16.00 0.32 -3.46
N TYR A 692 16.02 1.55 -2.95
CA TYR A 692 15.43 1.92 -1.66
C TYR A 692 15.93 1.11 -0.44
N MET A 693 17.07 0.41 -0.53
CA MET A 693 17.63 -0.32 0.61
C MET A 693 17.89 0.62 1.80
N THR A 694 17.46 0.21 2.99
CA THR A 694 17.55 0.97 4.25
C THR A 694 18.50 0.35 5.26
N SER A 695 18.75 -0.96 5.19
CA SER A 695 19.65 -1.70 6.06
C SER A 695 19.96 -3.09 5.48
N GLY A 696 20.93 -3.79 6.05
CA GLY A 696 21.39 -5.12 5.62
C GLY A 696 22.74 -5.09 4.90
N ARG A 697 23.22 -6.28 4.54
CA ARG A 697 24.52 -6.51 3.87
C ARG A 697 24.29 -7.32 2.61
N VAL A 698 24.86 -6.89 1.47
CA VAL A 698 24.71 -7.58 0.19
C VAL A 698 26.07 -7.82 -0.44
N LEU A 699 26.44 -9.07 -0.70
CA LEU A 699 27.65 -9.46 -1.42
C LEU A 699 27.30 -9.83 -2.86
N ILE A 700 27.97 -9.23 -3.84
CA ILE A 700 27.72 -9.44 -5.27
C ILE A 700 29.02 -9.87 -5.94
N LEU A 701 29.06 -11.11 -6.46
CA LEU A 701 30.25 -11.64 -7.17
C LEU A 701 30.28 -11.28 -8.67
N GLY A 702 29.15 -10.90 -9.28
CA GLY A 702 29.02 -10.58 -10.71
C GLY A 702 28.69 -9.12 -11.02
N ASP A 703 28.15 -8.85 -12.22
CA ASP A 703 27.70 -7.50 -12.62
C ASP A 703 26.38 -7.14 -11.91
N PRO A 704 26.34 -6.04 -11.11
CA PRO A 704 25.15 -5.62 -10.38
C PRO A 704 24.06 -5.00 -11.27
N GLY A 705 24.38 -4.73 -12.54
CA GLY A 705 23.46 -4.17 -13.52
C GLY A 705 23.13 -2.69 -13.32
N PRO A 706 22.35 -2.09 -14.25
CA PRO A 706 22.11 -0.65 -14.26
C PRO A 706 21.14 -0.20 -13.15
N TRP A 707 21.24 1.08 -12.79
CA TRP A 707 20.43 1.74 -11.75
C TRP A 707 20.60 1.14 -10.35
N LEU A 708 21.79 0.62 -10.06
CA LEU A 708 22.20 0.15 -8.73
C LEU A 708 21.99 1.24 -7.66
N ALA A 709 21.47 0.83 -6.50
CA ALA A 709 21.33 1.65 -5.30
C ALA A 709 20.49 2.93 -5.48
N ALA A 710 19.56 2.96 -6.45
CA ALA A 710 18.59 4.04 -6.58
C ALA A 710 17.81 4.24 -5.27
N GLY A 711 17.90 5.42 -4.66
CA GLY A 711 17.19 5.74 -3.41
C GLY A 711 17.65 4.93 -2.18
N MET A 712 18.78 4.22 -2.25
CA MET A 712 19.39 3.55 -1.10
C MET A 712 19.80 4.58 -0.05
N SER A 713 19.42 4.34 1.21
CA SER A 713 19.63 5.27 2.34
C SER A 713 20.33 4.64 3.55
N GLY A 714 20.58 3.34 3.52
CA GLY A 714 21.37 2.63 4.52
C GLY A 714 21.69 1.19 4.12
N GLY A 715 22.53 0.54 4.93
CA GLY A 715 23.14 -0.76 4.64
C GLY A 715 24.38 -0.66 3.73
N VAL A 716 24.95 -1.80 3.37
CA VAL A 716 26.22 -1.89 2.62
C VAL A 716 26.16 -2.95 1.52
N ILE A 717 26.77 -2.64 0.38
CA ILE A 717 26.97 -3.58 -0.73
C ILE A 717 28.46 -3.82 -0.91
N TYR A 718 28.88 -5.08 -0.85
CA TYR A 718 30.22 -5.54 -1.17
C TYR A 718 30.24 -6.05 -2.60
N GLN A 719 30.89 -5.32 -3.49
CA GLN A 719 30.89 -5.59 -4.92
C GLN A 719 32.26 -6.11 -5.35
N ARG A 720 32.30 -7.30 -5.95
CA ARG A 720 33.53 -7.85 -6.54
C ARG A 720 33.96 -7.03 -7.74
N ILE A 721 35.26 -6.76 -7.85
CA ILE A 721 35.92 -6.22 -9.05
C ILE A 721 36.63 -7.35 -9.80
N GLN A 722 36.53 -7.31 -11.13
CA GLN A 722 37.17 -8.26 -12.04
C GLN A 722 37.72 -7.48 -13.24
N PRO A 723 38.87 -6.78 -13.10
CA PRO A 723 39.44 -5.95 -14.16
C PRO A 723 39.67 -6.71 -15.47
N GLU A 724 40.07 -7.99 -15.38
CA GLU A 724 40.24 -8.91 -16.50
C GLU A 724 38.95 -9.19 -17.27
N MET A 725 37.79 -9.03 -16.63
CA MET A 725 36.46 -9.16 -17.23
C MET A 725 35.84 -7.79 -17.54
N ASN A 726 36.61 -6.70 -17.54
CA ASN A 726 36.14 -5.32 -17.66
C ASN A 726 35.16 -4.85 -16.55
N LEU A 727 34.96 -5.62 -15.47
CA LEU A 727 34.20 -5.19 -14.29
C LEU A 727 35.11 -4.41 -13.34
N THR A 728 35.49 -3.21 -13.77
CA THR A 728 36.32 -2.29 -13.00
C THR A 728 35.48 -1.40 -12.08
N VAL A 729 36.14 -0.64 -11.18
CA VAL A 729 35.49 0.40 -10.38
C VAL A 729 34.73 1.40 -11.25
N ASP A 730 35.28 1.78 -12.40
CA ASP A 730 34.59 2.69 -13.32
C ASP A 730 33.38 2.04 -13.98
N ALA A 731 33.43 0.73 -14.26
CA ALA A 731 32.25 -0.01 -14.68
C ALA A 731 31.16 0.03 -13.62
N ILE A 732 31.50 -0.23 -12.35
CA ILE A 732 30.57 -0.17 -11.21
C ILE A 732 29.97 1.24 -11.07
N ARG A 733 30.78 2.31 -11.18
CA ARG A 733 30.28 3.69 -11.15
C ARG A 733 29.27 3.97 -12.26
N ARG A 734 29.43 3.38 -13.44
CA ARG A 734 28.43 3.48 -14.53
C ARG A 734 27.12 2.73 -14.23
N ARG A 735 27.13 1.72 -13.35
CA ARG A 735 25.93 1.00 -12.90
C ARG A 735 25.11 1.79 -11.90
N LEU A 736 25.73 2.70 -11.12
CA LEU A 736 25.03 3.51 -10.12
C LEU A 736 23.89 4.31 -10.75
N ALA A 737 22.74 4.33 -10.09
CA ALA A 737 21.62 5.14 -10.53
C ALA A 737 21.97 6.64 -10.50
N LYS A 738 21.44 7.39 -11.47
CA LYS A 738 21.53 8.84 -11.46
C LYS A 738 20.81 9.38 -10.22
N GLY A 739 21.55 10.05 -9.33
CA GLY A 739 21.03 10.57 -8.06
C GLY A 739 21.02 9.56 -6.91
N ALA A 740 21.73 8.43 -7.05
CA ALA A 740 22.03 7.57 -5.90
C ALA A 740 22.83 8.35 -4.85
N MET A 741 22.54 8.12 -3.58
CA MET A 741 23.16 8.81 -2.43
C MET A 741 24.35 8.01 -1.85
N VAL A 742 24.97 7.17 -2.68
CA VAL A 742 26.04 6.24 -2.30
C VAL A 742 27.30 6.52 -3.12
N ASP A 743 28.46 6.17 -2.57
CA ASP A 743 29.74 6.19 -3.27
C ASP A 743 30.38 4.81 -3.31
N VAL A 744 31.31 4.61 -4.26
CA VAL A 744 32.20 3.45 -4.30
C VAL A 744 33.45 3.77 -3.49
N LEU A 745 33.64 3.06 -2.38
CA LEU A 745 34.64 3.33 -1.34
C LEU A 745 35.59 2.13 -1.19
N PRO A 746 36.82 2.35 -0.69
CA PRO A 746 37.68 1.25 -0.26
C PRO A 746 37.06 0.51 0.93
N LEU A 747 37.50 -0.74 1.13
CA LEU A 747 37.11 -1.53 2.30
C LEU A 747 37.73 -0.93 3.57
N ASP A 748 36.97 -0.95 4.65
CA ASP A 748 37.45 -0.73 6.02
C ASP A 748 37.56 -2.07 6.77
N GLU A 749 38.04 -2.07 8.02
CA GLU A 749 38.21 -3.29 8.82
C GLU A 749 36.89 -4.08 8.97
N ALA A 750 35.78 -3.38 9.24
CA ALA A 750 34.46 -4.00 9.34
C ALA A 750 34.03 -4.65 8.01
N SER A 751 34.35 -4.03 6.87
CA SER A 751 34.10 -4.58 5.55
C SER A 751 34.85 -5.90 5.32
N LEU A 752 36.09 -6.00 5.79
CA LEU A 752 36.89 -7.23 5.65
C LEU A 752 36.28 -8.38 6.45
N ASP A 753 35.80 -8.10 7.67
CA ASP A 753 35.16 -9.10 8.52
C ASP A 753 33.83 -9.56 7.94
N ASP A 754 32.99 -8.63 7.49
CA ASP A 754 31.72 -8.94 6.82
C ASP A 754 31.93 -9.82 5.58
N ILE A 755 32.86 -9.47 4.70
CA ILE A 755 33.13 -10.25 3.48
C ILE A 755 33.64 -11.63 3.84
N ARG A 756 34.53 -11.75 4.84
CA ARG A 756 35.05 -13.06 5.29
C ARG A 756 33.94 -13.93 5.86
N GLU A 757 33.05 -13.38 6.66
CA GLU A 757 31.88 -14.08 7.18
C GLU A 757 30.98 -14.56 6.03
N MET A 758 30.60 -13.67 5.12
CA MET A 758 29.69 -13.97 4.02
C MET A 758 30.28 -14.99 3.04
N LEU A 759 31.56 -14.84 2.65
CA LEU A 759 32.23 -15.81 1.78
C LEU A 759 32.43 -17.17 2.47
N SER A 760 32.78 -17.18 3.76
CA SER A 760 32.91 -18.45 4.51
C SER A 760 31.59 -19.19 4.55
N LEU A 761 30.49 -18.47 4.82
CA LEU A 761 29.15 -19.04 4.81
C LEU A 761 28.78 -19.60 3.43
N TYR A 762 29.11 -18.88 2.36
CA TYR A 762 28.84 -19.33 1.00
C TYR A 762 29.65 -20.59 0.64
N ILE A 763 30.94 -20.61 0.96
CA ILE A 763 31.83 -21.77 0.75
C ILE A 763 31.30 -22.99 1.51
N GLN A 764 31.01 -22.84 2.81
CA GLN A 764 30.47 -23.92 3.64
C GLN A 764 29.15 -24.46 3.08
N THR A 765 28.28 -23.58 2.61
CA THR A 765 27.00 -23.97 1.99
C THR A 765 27.23 -24.79 0.72
N LEU A 766 28.16 -24.39 -0.15
CA LEU A 766 28.48 -25.14 -1.37
C LEU A 766 29.14 -26.49 -1.06
N GLU A 767 30.06 -26.53 -0.09
CA GLU A 767 30.72 -27.78 0.34
C GLU A 767 29.72 -28.77 0.95
N ALA A 768 28.83 -28.31 1.83
CA ALA A 768 27.78 -29.13 2.44
C ALA A 768 26.78 -29.69 1.41
N ASN A 769 26.63 -29.05 0.25
CA ASN A 769 25.71 -29.46 -0.82
C ASN A 769 26.44 -30.14 -2.00
N ASN A 770 27.58 -30.78 -1.75
CA ASN A 770 28.35 -31.54 -2.73
C ASN A 770 28.79 -30.70 -3.95
N GLN A 771 29.26 -29.49 -3.71
CA GLN A 771 29.79 -28.57 -4.74
C GLN A 771 31.20 -28.06 -4.39
N ALA A 772 32.02 -28.89 -3.73
CA ALA A 772 33.38 -28.51 -3.32
C ALA A 772 34.29 -28.11 -4.51
N GLU A 773 34.03 -28.62 -5.70
CA GLU A 773 34.77 -28.22 -6.91
C GLU A 773 34.51 -26.75 -7.30
N GLU A 774 33.33 -26.20 -6.94
CA GLU A 774 32.95 -24.82 -7.21
C GLU A 774 33.58 -23.84 -6.21
N VAL A 775 34.19 -24.26 -5.09
CA VAL A 775 34.69 -23.32 -4.07
C VAL A 775 36.14 -22.88 -4.25
N ALA A 776 36.92 -23.58 -5.08
CA ALA A 776 38.36 -23.35 -5.21
C ALA A 776 38.72 -21.89 -5.55
N HIS A 777 37.93 -21.25 -6.40
CA HIS A 777 38.13 -19.87 -6.83
C HIS A 777 37.70 -18.83 -5.78
N LEU A 778 36.93 -19.21 -4.76
CA LEU A 778 36.48 -18.32 -3.68
C LEU A 778 37.52 -18.18 -2.57
N TYR A 779 38.40 -19.17 -2.37
CA TYR A 779 39.43 -19.13 -1.33
C TYR A 779 40.42 -17.95 -1.47
N PRO A 780 40.92 -17.60 -2.67
CA PRO A 780 41.72 -16.38 -2.84
C PRO A 780 40.95 -15.11 -2.45
N LEU A 781 39.67 -15.02 -2.85
CA LEU A 781 38.79 -13.90 -2.51
C LEU A 781 38.61 -13.74 -1.00
N LEU A 782 38.52 -14.87 -0.28
CA LEU A 782 38.40 -14.90 1.18
C LEU A 782 39.69 -14.46 1.90
N ARG A 783 40.86 -14.81 1.35
CA ARG A 783 42.17 -14.51 1.98
C ARG A 783 42.55 -13.03 1.85
N GLN A 784 42.30 -12.44 0.68
CA GLN A 784 42.66 -11.05 0.37
C GLN A 784 41.47 -10.25 -0.18
N PRO A 785 40.38 -10.05 0.59
CA PRO A 785 39.20 -9.32 0.09
C PRO A 785 39.52 -7.91 -0.42
N GLU A 786 40.52 -7.24 0.17
CA GLU A 786 40.99 -5.90 -0.20
C GLU A 786 41.43 -5.76 -1.66
N ASP A 787 41.90 -6.86 -2.27
CA ASP A 787 42.36 -6.88 -3.66
C ASP A 787 41.21 -7.11 -4.65
N HIS A 788 40.03 -7.51 -4.16
CA HIS A 788 38.97 -8.07 -4.98
C HIS A 788 37.60 -7.41 -4.80
N PHE A 789 37.41 -6.59 -3.77
CA PHE A 789 36.12 -5.98 -3.47
C PHE A 789 36.22 -4.48 -3.22
N VAL A 790 35.12 -3.80 -3.50
CA VAL A 790 34.86 -2.42 -3.06
C VAL A 790 33.56 -2.39 -2.27
N ARG A 791 33.42 -1.42 -1.35
CA ARG A 791 32.15 -1.20 -0.65
C ARG A 791 31.37 -0.07 -1.31
N ILE A 792 30.06 -0.24 -1.41
CA ILE A 792 29.13 0.79 -1.88
C ILE A 792 28.17 1.11 -0.74
N ALA A 793 28.25 2.34 -0.23
CA ALA A 793 27.51 2.79 0.94
C ALA A 793 27.27 4.31 0.91
N VAL A 794 26.38 4.79 1.78
CA VAL A 794 26.15 6.24 1.97
C VAL A 794 27.38 6.86 2.63
N PRO A 795 28.00 7.91 2.05
CA PRO A 795 29.19 8.53 2.63
C PRO A 795 28.96 9.07 4.04
N GLY A 796 29.94 8.87 4.93
CA GLY A 796 29.89 9.39 6.30
C GLY A 796 28.93 8.64 7.24
N ARG A 797 28.47 7.45 6.85
CA ARG A 797 27.70 6.53 7.69
C ARG A 797 28.40 5.19 7.86
#